data_AF-A0A2D9T7Z2-F1
#
_entry.id   AF-A0A2D9T7Z2-F1
#
_cell.length_a   1.000
_cell.length_b   1.000
_cell.length_c   1.000
_cell.angle_alpha   90.00
_cell.angle_beta   90.00
_cell.angle_gamma   90.00
#
_symmetry.space_group_name_H-M   'P 1'
#
loop_
_entity.id
_entity.type
_entity.pdbx_description
1 polymer ?
#
loop_
_entity_poly.entity_id
_entity_poly.type
_entity_poly.pdbx_seq_one_letter_code
_entity_poly.pdbx_strand_id
1 'polypeptide(L)'
;MTPPRSGDATPLVVALGLVVLLLAVVDAAVAYVPSTWIQRDGRFYTNTNVTLVERGSVDQSEWAASWYERDLGWNRTLDAAWSNVAQGRHGNRVPKHPILMPVLSTPLYWAFGLRGLLLFNLLAFAGAGAAAFAFARRYASPTAALIAAGAFLLATGVRTHVYDYHVDVLLLALWLGGLAALHARRGLAAGVLVAGALMLKPTTILLVPAAALLGRPDRKTFGWAIAGGAGALALWAMKNWVVFGQPWWAGYNRMLVVEDGRAVLAEIDAFSVPLRDGLQNLWAGPYGLRHRMPLALGGLVGLLLLARRRPLAVLAVFGTVAAAVGLFATYLWYGDRFLWPALALAIPGLALLVDAPTRWVPLHRDLARVALAALLVGAVRLGAHHRELLAEPRAWLGLVLLAALATALTQAARRSAPRAAPLAAVVLLFFPGVLERALDPGVDLAFAFFVVAALASRGARWALLFAGLAGVAFFVLGPAEPALPAPLAFAGPSRGAAVLLGAALLLGAALVAVPFLGRQAALLLPLLLLAWDPVRALGAPLPLYALAVATLALPGPLERLGRALVDAWRVAPIARRSVYVLTPLVALFVTGLVPRLDPPPFRAASERGVRSATVKLDHIPCDFLAWEHFNWECATFDRGVHGEVGLITSAPLEVGGQSAPMLFVSAPGGRTRTVRWEGLEPAGDDTELVLQTAVPDDARGGGTLTVILDGETLEAIALPMRPDGRVETHRYRIPFPIAAGPMDLELRFEARGSSVLVDAWFE
;
A
#
# COMPACT_ATOMS: atom_id res chain seq x y z
N MET A 1 -7.57 22.73 31.02
CA MET A 1 -7.24 22.91 29.59
C MET A 1 -8.55 22.92 28.82
N THR A 2 -9.02 24.10 28.42
CA THR A 2 -10.10 24.22 27.45
C THR A 2 -9.60 23.63 26.12
N PRO A 3 -10.32 22.66 25.53
CA PRO A 3 -9.91 22.11 24.24
C PRO A 3 -9.92 23.24 23.19
N PRO A 4 -8.93 23.27 22.28
CA PRO A 4 -8.90 24.26 21.20
C PRO A 4 -10.22 24.20 20.42
N ARG A 5 -10.76 25.37 20.02
CA ARG A 5 -11.99 25.47 19.23
C ARG A 5 -11.88 24.54 18.01
N SER A 6 -12.93 23.75 17.77
CA SER A 6 -12.93 22.68 16.75
C SER A 6 -12.66 23.17 15.32
N GLY A 7 -12.88 24.45 15.04
CA GLY A 7 -12.74 25.07 13.73
C GLY A 7 -11.31 25.17 13.19
N ASP A 8 -10.31 25.44 14.03
CA ASP A 8 -9.01 25.95 13.56
C ASP A 8 -8.04 24.86 13.07
N ALA A 9 -8.37 23.60 13.27
CA ALA A 9 -7.41 22.50 13.11
C ALA A 9 -7.90 21.40 12.18
N THR A 10 -9.06 21.55 11.55
CA THR A 10 -9.44 20.73 10.39
C THR A 10 -8.42 20.84 9.24
N PRO A 11 -7.86 22.03 8.92
CA PRO A 11 -6.84 22.13 7.88
C PRO A 11 -5.58 21.30 8.16
N LEU A 12 -5.16 21.23 9.44
CA LEU A 12 -4.00 20.43 9.85
C LEU A 12 -4.29 18.92 9.77
N VAL A 13 -5.54 18.50 10.01
CA VAL A 13 -5.97 17.11 9.80
C VAL A 13 -5.83 16.73 8.32
N VAL A 14 -6.31 17.59 7.42
CA VAL A 14 -6.19 17.37 5.97
C VAL A 14 -4.73 17.38 5.54
N ALA A 15 -3.94 18.35 6.02
CA ALA A 15 -2.52 18.42 5.72
C ALA A 15 -1.75 17.17 6.17
N LEU A 16 -2.06 16.60 7.34
CA LEU A 16 -1.47 15.32 7.74
C LEU A 16 -1.93 14.18 6.85
N GLY A 17 -3.23 14.08 6.54
CA GLY A 17 -3.72 13.05 5.61
C GLY A 17 -2.95 13.07 4.30
N LEU A 18 -2.68 14.26 3.76
CA LEU A 18 -1.85 14.45 2.56
C LEU A 18 -0.38 14.05 2.78
N VAL A 19 0.21 14.36 3.93
CA VAL A 19 1.58 13.91 4.26
C VAL A 19 1.66 12.39 4.36
N VAL A 20 0.72 11.75 5.05
CA VAL A 20 0.67 10.29 5.16
C VAL A 20 0.47 9.68 3.78
N LEU A 21 -0.42 10.25 2.96
CA LEU A 21 -0.59 9.83 1.57
C LEU A 21 0.70 9.94 0.78
N LEU A 22 1.41 11.08 0.86
CA LEU A 22 2.67 11.28 0.14
C LEU A 22 3.73 10.25 0.56
N LEU A 23 3.89 10.03 1.87
CA LEU A 23 4.83 9.04 2.39
C LEU A 23 4.44 7.61 1.98
N ALA A 24 3.15 7.29 2.01
CA ALA A 24 2.64 6.01 1.56
C ALA A 24 2.85 5.81 0.05
N VAL A 25 2.66 6.85 -0.76
CA VAL A 25 2.94 6.82 -2.21
C VAL A 25 4.43 6.61 -2.47
N VAL A 26 5.31 7.29 -1.72
CA VAL A 26 6.77 7.09 -1.86
C VAL A 26 7.15 5.66 -1.48
N ASP A 27 6.64 5.14 -0.35
CA ASP A 27 6.86 3.75 0.06
C ASP A 27 6.40 2.77 -1.01
N ALA A 28 5.17 2.95 -1.53
CA ALA A 28 4.61 2.12 -2.58
C ALA A 28 5.40 2.22 -3.90
N ALA A 29 5.86 3.42 -4.26
CA ALA A 29 6.64 3.65 -5.48
C ALA A 29 8.01 2.97 -5.42
N VAL A 30 8.68 3.00 -4.26
CA VAL A 30 9.96 2.30 -4.04
C VAL A 30 9.78 0.79 -4.09
N ALA A 31 8.66 0.28 -3.57
CA ALA A 31 8.33 -1.14 -3.59
C ALA A 31 7.63 -1.59 -4.90
N TYR A 32 7.38 -0.68 -5.84
CA TYR A 32 6.47 -0.94 -6.95
C TYR A 32 7.06 -1.98 -7.91
N VAL A 33 6.47 -3.16 -7.88
CA VAL A 33 6.58 -4.21 -8.89
C VAL A 33 5.17 -4.54 -9.37
N PRO A 34 4.86 -4.49 -10.67
CA PRO A 34 3.47 -4.51 -11.11
C PRO A 34 2.68 -5.70 -10.57
N SER A 35 1.50 -5.39 -10.02
CA SER A 35 0.53 -6.31 -9.41
C SER A 35 0.97 -7.09 -8.15
N THR A 36 2.24 -7.04 -7.75
CA THR A 36 2.73 -7.79 -6.56
C THR A 36 2.19 -7.28 -5.22
N TRP A 37 1.47 -6.16 -5.21
CA TRP A 37 0.71 -5.66 -4.06
C TRP A 37 -0.66 -6.33 -3.91
N ILE A 38 -1.06 -7.21 -4.84
CA ILE A 38 -2.29 -8.02 -4.80
C ILE A 38 -1.95 -9.42 -4.26
N GLN A 39 -1.41 -9.50 -3.05
CA GLN A 39 -1.03 -10.78 -2.45
C GLN A 39 -2.10 -11.30 -1.48
N ARG A 40 -2.03 -12.60 -1.18
CA ARG A 40 -2.87 -13.25 -0.15
C ARG A 40 -4.35 -12.99 -0.42
N ASP A 41 -5.11 -12.54 0.58
CA ASP A 41 -6.54 -12.22 0.44
C ASP A 41 -6.83 -11.14 -0.61
N GLY A 42 -5.85 -10.28 -0.94
CA GLY A 42 -5.97 -9.23 -1.96
C GLY A 42 -6.44 -9.77 -3.31
N ARG A 43 -6.01 -10.98 -3.68
CA ARG A 43 -6.37 -11.64 -4.94
C ARG A 43 -7.86 -12.03 -4.96
N PHE A 44 -8.43 -12.39 -3.82
CA PHE A 44 -9.87 -12.74 -3.71
C PHE A 44 -10.77 -11.49 -3.69
N TYR A 45 -10.30 -10.40 -3.07
CA TYR A 45 -10.97 -9.12 -3.19
C TYR A 45 -10.96 -8.63 -4.64
N THR A 46 -9.85 -8.82 -5.36
CA THR A 46 -9.72 -8.47 -6.78
C THR A 46 -10.71 -9.25 -7.65
N ASN A 47 -10.88 -10.56 -7.42
CA ASN A 47 -11.94 -11.35 -8.09
C ASN A 47 -13.33 -10.71 -7.91
N THR A 48 -13.63 -10.22 -6.70
CA THR A 48 -14.91 -9.57 -6.42
C THR A 48 -15.04 -8.23 -7.15
N ASN A 49 -13.96 -7.44 -7.22
CA ASN A 49 -13.96 -6.19 -7.99
C ASN A 49 -14.20 -6.44 -9.48
N VAL A 50 -13.58 -7.47 -10.04
CA VAL A 50 -13.75 -7.91 -11.42
C VAL A 50 -15.20 -8.28 -11.71
N THR A 51 -15.79 -9.19 -10.92
CA THR A 51 -17.17 -9.65 -11.18
C THR A 51 -18.21 -8.54 -10.97
N LEU A 52 -17.96 -7.61 -10.05
CA LEU A 52 -18.80 -6.42 -9.89
C LEU A 52 -18.75 -5.51 -11.12
N VAL A 53 -17.57 -5.31 -11.71
CA VAL A 53 -17.39 -4.45 -12.89
C VAL A 53 -17.92 -5.09 -14.16
N GLU A 54 -17.69 -6.38 -14.35
CA GLU A 54 -18.03 -7.07 -15.60
C GLU A 54 -19.46 -7.59 -15.64
N ARG A 55 -20.02 -7.94 -14.48
CA ARG A 55 -21.33 -8.63 -14.41
C ARG A 55 -22.32 -7.97 -13.48
N GLY A 56 -21.91 -6.93 -12.74
CA GLY A 56 -22.76 -6.35 -11.69
C GLY A 56 -23.14 -7.35 -10.60
N SER A 57 -22.34 -8.41 -10.41
CA SER A 57 -22.67 -9.54 -9.55
C SER A 57 -21.50 -9.90 -8.64
N VAL A 58 -21.80 -10.55 -7.51
CA VAL A 58 -20.80 -11.16 -6.63
C VAL A 58 -20.63 -12.66 -6.91
N ASP A 59 -21.28 -13.20 -7.94
CA ASP A 59 -21.11 -14.60 -8.32
C ASP A 59 -19.65 -14.89 -8.71
N GLN A 60 -19.08 -15.95 -8.15
CA GLN A 60 -17.72 -16.43 -8.37
C GLN A 60 -17.68 -17.87 -8.89
N SER A 61 -18.76 -18.37 -9.48
CA SER A 61 -18.90 -19.79 -9.86
C SER A 61 -17.88 -20.26 -10.89
N GLU A 62 -17.40 -19.36 -11.75
CA GLU A 62 -16.39 -19.66 -12.77
C GLU A 62 -14.94 -19.61 -12.24
N TRP A 63 -14.68 -18.91 -11.13
CA TRP A 63 -13.33 -18.74 -10.61
C TRP A 63 -12.89 -20.00 -9.87
N ALA A 64 -11.80 -20.63 -10.35
CA ALA A 64 -11.26 -21.87 -9.81
C ALA A 64 -12.32 -22.98 -9.66
N ALA A 65 -13.26 -23.06 -10.62
CA ALA A 65 -14.35 -24.04 -10.59
C ALA A 65 -13.83 -25.48 -10.51
N SER A 66 -12.75 -25.76 -11.25
CA SER A 66 -12.07 -27.04 -11.31
C SER A 66 -11.55 -27.51 -9.95
N TRP A 67 -11.20 -26.58 -9.05
CA TRP A 67 -10.72 -26.92 -7.71
C TRP A 67 -11.78 -27.61 -6.88
N TYR A 68 -13.07 -27.37 -7.15
CA TYR A 68 -14.19 -27.90 -6.38
C TYR A 68 -14.99 -28.98 -7.15
N GLU A 69 -14.87 -29.03 -8.47
CA GLU A 69 -15.71 -29.90 -9.33
C GLU A 69 -14.98 -31.14 -9.86
N ARG A 70 -13.64 -31.14 -9.85
CA ARG A 70 -12.83 -32.18 -10.46
C ARG A 70 -11.82 -32.74 -9.48
N ASP A 71 -11.49 -34.03 -9.62
CA ASP A 71 -10.33 -34.62 -8.95
C ASP A 71 -9.08 -34.31 -9.80
N LEU A 72 -8.25 -33.38 -9.30
CA LEU A 72 -6.98 -32.99 -9.91
C LEU A 72 -5.79 -33.66 -9.20
N GLY A 73 -6.05 -34.62 -8.32
CA GLY A 73 -5.06 -35.33 -7.51
C GLY A 73 -4.61 -34.57 -6.27
N TRP A 74 -4.22 -33.29 -6.42
CA TRP A 74 -3.74 -32.46 -5.30
C TRP A 74 -4.88 -31.84 -4.46
N ASN A 75 -6.01 -31.54 -5.10
CA ASN A 75 -7.15 -30.85 -4.48
C ASN A 75 -8.11 -31.79 -3.76
N ARG A 76 -7.74 -33.07 -3.56
CA ARG A 76 -8.53 -34.03 -2.78
C ARG A 76 -8.77 -33.55 -1.35
N THR A 77 -7.86 -32.74 -0.83
CA THR A 77 -7.97 -32.03 0.43
C THR A 77 -7.65 -30.55 0.21
N LEU A 78 -8.65 -29.74 -0.13
CA LEU A 78 -8.50 -28.28 -0.24
C LEU A 78 -8.93 -27.66 1.09
N ASP A 79 -7.98 -27.17 1.86
CA ASP A 79 -8.27 -26.57 3.16
C ASP A 79 -8.95 -25.19 3.04
N ALA A 80 -9.48 -24.73 4.16
CA ALA A 80 -10.16 -23.45 4.21
C ALA A 80 -9.23 -22.23 4.13
N ALA A 81 -7.93 -22.37 4.35
CA ALA A 81 -6.98 -21.27 4.14
C ALA A 81 -6.78 -20.99 2.64
N TRP A 82 -6.89 -22.03 1.80
CA TRP A 82 -6.82 -21.95 0.34
C TRP A 82 -8.17 -21.79 -0.37
N SER A 83 -9.28 -22.00 0.34
CA SER A 83 -10.62 -21.73 -0.18
C SER A 83 -10.93 -20.24 -0.33
N ASN A 84 -11.50 -19.89 -1.48
CA ASN A 84 -11.76 -18.51 -1.91
C ASN A 84 -13.25 -18.16 -1.95
N VAL A 85 -14.10 -19.19 -1.91
CA VAL A 85 -15.53 -19.07 -2.13
C VAL A 85 -16.32 -19.62 -0.96
N ALA A 86 -17.52 -19.10 -0.82
CA ALA A 86 -18.56 -19.62 0.06
C ALA A 86 -19.75 -20.06 -0.78
N GLN A 87 -20.55 -20.97 -0.25
CA GLN A 87 -21.79 -21.38 -0.87
C GLN A 87 -22.90 -20.35 -0.56
N GLY A 88 -23.46 -19.76 -1.61
CA GLY A 88 -24.64 -18.90 -1.53
C GLY A 88 -25.91 -19.68 -1.24
N ARG A 89 -27.02 -18.96 -1.06
CA ARG A 89 -28.35 -19.51 -0.78
C ARG A 89 -28.83 -20.51 -1.84
N HIS A 90 -28.45 -20.27 -3.10
CA HIS A 90 -28.92 -21.05 -4.25
C HIS A 90 -27.86 -22.05 -4.76
N GLY A 91 -26.84 -22.34 -3.95
CA GLY A 91 -25.74 -23.25 -4.33
C GLY A 91 -24.67 -22.60 -5.22
N ASN A 92 -24.88 -21.37 -5.69
CA ASN A 92 -23.87 -20.60 -6.41
C ASN A 92 -22.67 -20.26 -5.52
N ARG A 93 -21.50 -20.07 -6.12
CA ARG A 93 -20.30 -19.66 -5.37
C ARG A 93 -20.28 -18.14 -5.24
N VAL A 94 -20.03 -17.65 -4.03
CA VAL A 94 -19.96 -16.22 -3.70
C VAL A 94 -18.69 -15.94 -2.90
N PRO A 95 -18.27 -14.69 -2.68
CA PRO A 95 -17.02 -14.41 -2.00
C PRO A 95 -17.11 -14.86 -0.54
N LYS A 96 -16.10 -15.61 -0.09
CA LYS A 96 -15.95 -15.97 1.32
C LYS A 96 -15.67 -14.74 2.19
N HIS A 97 -14.88 -13.81 1.67
CA HIS A 97 -14.45 -12.61 2.39
C HIS A 97 -15.52 -11.49 2.36
N PRO A 98 -15.47 -10.53 3.32
CA PRO A 98 -16.41 -9.40 3.34
C PRO A 98 -16.32 -8.51 2.10
N ILE A 99 -17.45 -8.29 1.43
CA ILE A 99 -17.50 -7.55 0.16
C ILE A 99 -17.44 -6.01 0.31
N LEU A 100 -17.43 -5.46 1.53
CA LEU A 100 -17.46 -4.00 1.72
C LEU A 100 -16.22 -3.32 1.12
N MET A 101 -15.05 -3.92 1.23
CA MET A 101 -13.84 -3.38 0.61
C MET A 101 -13.94 -3.38 -0.93
N PRO A 102 -14.23 -4.50 -1.61
CA PRO A 102 -14.50 -4.52 -3.05
C PRO A 102 -15.53 -3.49 -3.49
N VAL A 103 -16.67 -3.39 -2.79
CA VAL A 103 -17.72 -2.41 -3.14
C VAL A 103 -17.19 -0.97 -3.10
N LEU A 104 -16.36 -0.63 -2.12
CA LEU A 104 -15.81 0.72 -1.99
C LEU A 104 -14.65 0.99 -2.95
N SER A 105 -13.90 -0.03 -3.36
CA SER A 105 -12.75 0.10 -4.28
C SER A 105 -13.14 -0.04 -5.76
N THR A 106 -14.28 -0.65 -6.06
CA THR A 106 -14.78 -0.86 -7.44
C THR A 106 -14.83 0.42 -8.28
N PRO A 107 -15.23 1.60 -7.77
CA PRO A 107 -15.18 2.83 -8.58
C PRO A 107 -13.77 3.21 -9.07
N LEU A 108 -12.74 2.94 -8.26
CA LEU A 108 -11.35 3.18 -8.66
C LEU A 108 -10.83 2.08 -9.59
N TYR A 109 -11.23 0.83 -9.35
CA TYR A 109 -10.95 -0.28 -10.27
C TYR A 109 -11.58 -0.06 -11.65
N TRP A 110 -12.83 0.40 -11.68
CA TRP A 110 -13.53 0.79 -12.90
C TRP A 110 -12.73 1.81 -13.70
N ALA A 111 -12.23 2.86 -13.04
CA ALA A 111 -11.52 3.96 -13.66
C ALA A 111 -10.08 3.62 -14.08
N PHE A 112 -9.35 2.84 -13.28
CA PHE A 112 -7.90 2.69 -13.40
C PHE A 112 -7.41 1.24 -13.46
N GLY A 113 -8.30 0.26 -13.61
CA GLY A 113 -7.96 -1.17 -13.57
C GLY A 113 -7.32 -1.54 -12.22
N LEU A 114 -6.39 -2.50 -12.23
CA LEU A 114 -5.72 -2.97 -11.02
C LEU A 114 -5.09 -1.82 -10.22
N ARG A 115 -4.44 -0.85 -10.88
CA ARG A 115 -3.81 0.31 -10.19
C ARG A 115 -4.79 1.11 -9.32
N GLY A 116 -6.08 1.10 -9.67
CA GLY A 116 -7.13 1.71 -8.86
C GLY A 116 -7.30 1.10 -7.47
N LEU A 117 -7.04 -0.21 -7.32
CA LEU A 117 -7.12 -0.89 -6.03
C LEU A 117 -5.94 -0.53 -5.11
N LEU A 118 -4.73 -0.37 -5.66
CA LEU A 118 -3.60 0.17 -4.91
C LEU A 118 -3.87 1.60 -4.46
N LEU A 119 -4.39 2.44 -5.36
CA LEU A 119 -4.79 3.81 -5.03
C LEU A 119 -5.85 3.83 -3.91
N PHE A 120 -6.84 2.94 -3.96
CA PHE A 120 -7.82 2.79 -2.88
C PHE A 120 -7.14 2.50 -1.54
N ASN A 121 -6.21 1.55 -1.51
CA ASN A 121 -5.48 1.19 -0.29
C ASN A 121 -4.68 2.37 0.27
N LEU A 122 -3.98 3.11 -0.60
CA LEU A 122 -3.23 4.32 -0.22
C LEU A 122 -4.13 5.41 0.36
N LEU A 123 -5.32 5.60 -0.23
CA LEU A 123 -6.33 6.54 0.28
C LEU A 123 -6.89 6.10 1.63
N ALA A 124 -7.16 4.80 1.82
CA ALA A 124 -7.58 4.25 3.11
C ALA A 124 -6.51 4.45 4.18
N PHE A 125 -5.24 4.18 3.85
CA PHE A 125 -4.09 4.39 4.74
C PHE A 125 -3.94 5.86 5.15
N ALA A 126 -4.06 6.79 4.20
CA ALA A 126 -4.07 8.23 4.45
C ALA A 126 -5.27 8.66 5.33
N GLY A 127 -6.44 8.07 5.08
CA GLY A 127 -7.65 8.24 5.87
C GLY A 127 -7.45 7.80 7.33
N ALA A 128 -6.81 6.65 7.54
CA ALA A 128 -6.42 6.18 8.87
C ALA A 128 -5.49 7.18 9.57
N GLY A 129 -4.53 7.78 8.86
CA GLY A 129 -3.61 8.80 9.42
C GLY A 129 -4.30 10.08 9.85
N ALA A 130 -5.17 10.61 8.99
CA ALA A 130 -5.98 11.78 9.31
C ALA A 130 -6.89 11.51 10.53
N ALA A 131 -7.52 10.33 10.58
CA ALA A 131 -8.40 9.93 11.67
C ALA A 131 -7.65 9.68 12.99
N ALA A 132 -6.50 9.01 12.96
CA ALA A 132 -5.62 8.81 14.11
C ALA A 132 -5.24 10.15 14.75
N PHE A 133 -4.82 11.12 13.94
CA PHE A 133 -4.49 12.45 14.44
C PHE A 133 -5.70 13.17 15.02
N ALA A 134 -6.84 13.13 14.32
CA ALA A 134 -8.09 13.74 14.78
C ALA A 134 -8.55 13.15 16.13
N PHE A 135 -8.31 11.87 16.35
CA PHE A 135 -8.54 11.18 17.62
C PHE A 135 -7.52 11.61 18.70
N ALA A 136 -6.22 11.50 18.42
CA ALA A 136 -5.13 11.78 19.36
C ALA A 136 -5.12 13.21 19.90
N ARG A 137 -5.40 14.19 19.04
CA ARG A 137 -5.39 15.63 19.37
C ARG A 137 -6.45 16.06 20.39
N ARG A 138 -7.35 15.17 20.77
CA ARG A 138 -8.29 15.40 21.87
C ARG A 138 -7.65 15.24 23.25
N TYR A 139 -6.49 14.58 23.30
CA TYR A 139 -5.81 14.20 24.54
C TYR A 139 -4.48 14.94 24.74
N ALA A 140 -3.81 15.32 23.65
CA ALA A 140 -2.50 15.96 23.67
C ALA A 140 -2.43 17.17 22.74
N SER A 141 -1.32 17.91 22.79
CA SER A 141 -1.03 19.00 21.86
C SER A 141 -1.04 18.54 20.38
N PRO A 142 -1.33 19.43 19.42
CA PRO A 142 -1.36 19.06 17.99
C PRO A 142 -0.05 18.42 17.53
N THR A 143 1.11 18.94 17.94
CA THR A 143 2.41 18.36 17.60
C THR A 143 2.55 16.94 18.11
N ALA A 144 2.19 16.69 19.38
CA ALA A 144 2.31 15.36 19.97
C ALA A 144 1.33 14.35 19.34
N ALA A 145 0.11 14.80 19.03
CA ALA A 145 -0.88 14.00 18.33
C ALA A 145 -0.45 13.64 16.90
N LEU A 146 0.19 14.59 16.20
CA LEU A 146 0.71 14.40 14.86
C LEU A 146 1.79 13.31 14.83
N ILE A 147 2.74 13.44 15.77
CA ILE A 147 3.82 12.48 15.97
C ILE A 147 3.26 11.10 16.32
N ALA A 148 2.30 11.02 17.26
CA ALA A 148 1.71 9.75 17.66
C ALA A 148 0.96 9.05 16.52
N ALA A 149 0.21 9.79 15.71
CA ALA A 149 -0.49 9.25 14.54
C ALA A 149 0.49 8.73 13.48
N GLY A 150 1.51 9.53 13.14
CA GLY A 150 2.58 9.11 12.22
C GLY A 150 3.36 7.91 12.75
N ALA A 151 3.73 7.93 14.03
CA ALA A 151 4.45 6.83 14.68
C ALA A 151 3.65 5.52 14.68
N PHE A 152 2.35 5.59 14.95
CA PHE A 152 1.50 4.41 14.92
C PHE A 152 1.41 3.79 13.52
N LEU A 153 1.23 4.59 12.46
CA LEU A 153 1.06 4.06 11.10
C LEU A 153 2.37 3.73 10.39
N LEU A 154 3.35 4.62 10.50
CA LEU A 154 4.58 4.59 9.71
C LEU A 154 5.78 4.02 10.47
N ALA A 155 5.69 3.92 11.80
CA ALA A 155 6.75 3.34 12.62
C ALA A 155 6.41 1.98 13.26
N THR A 156 5.31 1.35 12.86
CA THR A 156 4.92 -0.02 13.25
C THR A 156 4.74 -0.94 12.04
N GLY A 157 4.36 -2.19 12.29
CA GLY A 157 4.03 -3.18 11.27
C GLY A 157 2.87 -2.77 10.35
N VAL A 158 2.08 -1.76 10.70
CA VAL A 158 1.01 -1.21 9.83
C VAL A 158 1.59 -0.73 8.50
N ARG A 159 2.77 -0.11 8.51
CA ARG A 159 3.46 0.40 7.31
C ARG A 159 3.69 -0.65 6.24
N THR A 160 3.91 -1.91 6.63
CA THR A 160 4.16 -3.00 5.66
C THR A 160 2.97 -3.29 4.75
N HIS A 161 1.79 -2.76 5.07
CA HIS A 161 0.57 -2.92 4.26
C HIS A 161 0.22 -1.66 3.45
N VAL A 162 1.13 -0.68 3.35
CA VAL A 162 1.01 0.42 2.40
C VAL A 162 0.96 -0.11 0.97
N TYR A 163 1.80 -1.10 0.68
CA TYR A 163 1.94 -1.77 -0.61
C TYR A 163 1.27 -3.15 -0.59
N ASP A 164 0.03 -3.21 -0.10
CA ASP A 164 -0.75 -4.45 0.00
C ASP A 164 -2.25 -4.11 -0.09
N TYR A 165 -2.98 -4.66 -1.05
CA TYR A 165 -4.43 -4.47 -1.16
C TYR A 165 -5.16 -5.26 -0.08
N HIS A 166 -5.21 -4.67 1.12
CA HIS A 166 -5.52 -5.40 2.34
C HIS A 166 -6.68 -4.81 3.13
N VAL A 167 -7.62 -5.68 3.55
CA VAL A 167 -8.84 -5.28 4.29
C VAL A 167 -8.58 -4.63 5.63
N ASP A 168 -7.52 -5.04 6.32
CA ASP A 168 -7.18 -4.51 7.64
C ASP A 168 -6.76 -3.01 7.59
N VAL A 169 -6.33 -2.49 6.43
CA VAL A 169 -6.06 -1.05 6.26
C VAL A 169 -7.36 -0.26 6.25
N LEU A 170 -8.37 -0.73 5.49
CA LEU A 170 -9.71 -0.14 5.49
C LEU A 170 -10.38 -0.27 6.86
N LEU A 171 -10.24 -1.44 7.50
CA LEU A 171 -10.73 -1.69 8.86
C LEU A 171 -10.20 -0.63 9.84
N LEU A 172 -8.89 -0.40 9.83
CA LEU A 172 -8.23 0.57 10.68
C LEU A 172 -8.71 2.01 10.37
N ALA A 173 -8.86 2.35 9.09
CA ALA A 173 -9.37 3.65 8.66
C ALA A 173 -10.80 3.91 9.14
N LEU A 174 -11.70 2.94 8.97
CA LEU A 174 -13.09 3.02 9.42
C LEU A 174 -13.16 3.09 10.95
N TRP A 175 -12.40 2.26 11.66
CA TRP A 175 -12.35 2.26 13.12
C TRP A 175 -11.90 3.60 13.69
N LEU A 176 -10.73 4.09 13.25
CA LEU A 176 -10.20 5.39 13.66
C LEU A 176 -11.12 6.54 13.24
N GLY A 177 -11.70 6.46 12.04
CA GLY A 177 -12.67 7.43 11.54
C GLY A 177 -13.90 7.52 12.44
N GLY A 178 -14.41 6.36 12.88
CA GLY A 178 -15.49 6.25 13.84
C GLY A 178 -15.16 6.88 15.19
N LEU A 179 -13.98 6.59 15.74
CA LEU A 179 -13.49 7.21 16.97
C LEU A 179 -13.38 8.73 16.82
N ALA A 180 -12.78 9.21 15.74
CA ALA A 180 -12.63 10.64 15.47
C ALA A 180 -13.99 11.34 15.31
N ALA A 181 -14.94 10.72 14.60
CA ALA A 181 -16.30 11.22 14.42
C ALA A 181 -17.08 11.28 15.74
N LEU A 182 -16.91 10.27 16.60
CA LEU A 182 -17.53 10.22 17.94
C LEU A 182 -17.06 11.41 18.78
N HIS A 183 -15.75 11.67 18.82
CA HIS A 183 -15.18 12.83 19.53
C HIS A 183 -15.59 14.17 18.88
N ALA A 184 -15.85 14.18 17.57
CA ALA A 184 -16.38 15.32 16.85
C ALA A 184 -17.90 15.54 17.05
N ARG A 185 -18.56 14.73 17.89
CA ARG A 185 -20.02 14.75 18.12
C ARG A 185 -20.84 14.49 16.85
N ARG A 186 -20.25 13.77 15.89
CA ARG A 186 -20.92 13.34 14.66
C ARG A 186 -21.43 11.91 14.85
N GLY A 187 -22.43 11.77 15.72
CA GLY A 187 -22.95 10.46 16.16
C GLY A 187 -23.25 9.53 14.99
N LEU A 188 -24.09 9.96 14.05
CA LEU A 188 -24.50 9.14 12.89
C LEU A 188 -23.30 8.60 12.09
N ALA A 189 -22.35 9.48 11.74
CA ALA A 189 -21.14 9.08 11.02
C ALA A 189 -20.26 8.13 11.85
N ALA A 190 -20.13 8.38 13.16
CA ALA A 190 -19.39 7.50 14.06
C ALA A 190 -19.97 6.09 14.07
N GLY A 191 -21.31 5.97 14.15
CA GLY A 191 -22.03 4.72 14.08
C GLY A 191 -21.81 3.96 12.78
N VAL A 192 -21.98 4.63 11.63
CA VAL A 192 -21.80 4.03 10.30
C VAL A 192 -20.35 3.53 10.11
N LEU A 193 -19.35 4.32 10.49
CA LEU A 193 -17.95 3.94 10.34
C LEU A 193 -17.56 2.77 11.26
N VAL A 194 -18.02 2.78 12.52
CA VAL A 194 -17.81 1.65 13.45
C VAL A 194 -18.50 0.40 12.92
N ALA A 195 -19.76 0.49 12.46
CA ALA A 195 -20.47 -0.63 11.85
C ALA A 195 -19.73 -1.17 10.61
N GLY A 196 -19.18 -0.29 9.76
CA GLY A 196 -18.34 -0.70 8.63
C GLY A 196 -17.11 -1.52 9.08
N ALA A 197 -16.45 -1.11 10.16
CA ALA A 197 -15.36 -1.91 10.74
C ALA A 197 -15.86 -3.29 11.25
N LEU A 198 -17.03 -3.35 11.86
CA LEU A 198 -17.66 -4.61 12.28
C LEU A 198 -18.02 -5.51 11.08
N MET A 199 -18.46 -4.95 9.96
CA MET A 199 -18.78 -5.72 8.74
C MET A 199 -17.54 -6.37 8.12
N LEU A 200 -16.38 -5.69 8.20
CA LEU A 200 -15.11 -6.26 7.76
C LEU A 200 -14.59 -7.29 8.77
N LYS A 201 -14.81 -7.05 10.07
CA LYS A 201 -14.29 -7.92 11.12
C LYS A 201 -15.19 -7.87 12.37
N PRO A 202 -16.12 -8.83 12.52
CA PRO A 202 -17.12 -8.80 13.59
C PRO A 202 -16.55 -8.74 15.01
N THR A 203 -15.35 -9.29 15.22
CA THR A 203 -14.65 -9.26 16.52
C THR A 203 -14.34 -7.84 17.01
N THR A 204 -14.37 -6.82 16.15
CA THR A 204 -14.22 -5.42 16.56
C THR A 204 -15.35 -4.92 17.46
N ILE A 205 -16.46 -5.66 17.55
CA ILE A 205 -17.54 -5.37 18.52
C ILE A 205 -17.02 -5.31 19.96
N LEU A 206 -16.01 -6.11 20.31
CA LEU A 206 -15.37 -6.13 21.62
C LEU A 206 -14.77 -4.76 22.00
N LEU A 207 -14.48 -3.93 21.00
CA LEU A 207 -13.81 -2.64 21.18
C LEU A 207 -14.78 -1.49 21.44
N VAL A 208 -16.06 -1.67 21.13
CA VAL A 208 -17.10 -0.63 21.19
C VAL A 208 -17.27 -0.05 22.60
N PRO A 209 -17.26 -0.84 23.70
CA PRO A 209 -17.36 -0.29 25.05
C PRO A 209 -16.20 0.67 25.39
N ALA A 210 -14.95 0.31 25.08
CA ALA A 210 -13.80 1.18 25.29
C ALA A 210 -13.88 2.45 24.44
N ALA A 211 -14.32 2.34 23.19
CA ALA A 211 -14.54 3.48 22.31
C ALA A 211 -15.57 4.47 22.89
N ALA A 212 -16.70 3.97 23.41
CA ALA A 212 -17.74 4.77 24.03
C ALA A 212 -17.24 5.47 25.31
N LEU A 213 -16.53 4.75 26.18
CA LEU A 213 -15.99 5.29 27.44
C LEU A 213 -14.87 6.31 27.22
N LEU A 214 -14.02 6.11 26.21
CA LEU A 214 -13.03 7.10 25.80
C LEU A 214 -13.68 8.34 25.21
N GLY A 215 -14.63 8.15 24.28
CA GLY A 215 -15.33 9.23 23.58
C GLY A 215 -16.19 10.11 24.49
N ARG A 216 -16.80 9.52 25.52
CA ARG A 216 -17.82 10.14 26.39
C ARG A 216 -18.83 10.98 25.60
N PRO A 217 -19.47 10.39 24.57
CA PRO A 217 -20.48 11.12 23.79
C PRO A 217 -21.62 11.57 24.71
N ASP A 218 -22.20 12.74 24.42
CA ASP A 218 -23.49 13.11 25.01
C ASP A 218 -24.60 12.15 24.54
N ARG A 219 -25.72 12.09 25.27
CA ARG A 219 -26.83 11.16 24.97
C ARG A 219 -27.31 11.26 23.53
N LYS A 220 -27.38 12.47 22.98
CA LYS A 220 -27.81 12.71 21.59
C LYS A 220 -26.81 12.13 20.60
N THR A 221 -25.52 12.45 20.77
CA THR A 221 -24.43 11.91 19.95
C THR A 221 -24.41 10.39 20.00
N PHE A 222 -24.54 9.81 21.19
CA PHE A 222 -24.59 8.36 21.38
C PHE A 222 -25.80 7.75 20.69
N GLY A 223 -27.00 8.31 20.87
CA GLY A 223 -28.23 7.85 20.21
C GLY A 223 -28.11 7.86 18.68
N TRP A 224 -27.54 8.92 18.10
CA TRP A 224 -27.27 8.97 16.66
C TRP A 224 -26.22 7.96 16.20
N ALA A 225 -25.21 7.66 17.03
CA ALA A 225 -24.24 6.61 16.73
C ALA A 225 -24.88 5.22 16.74
N ILE A 226 -25.76 4.95 17.70
CA ILE A 226 -26.54 3.71 17.70
C ILE A 226 -27.43 3.64 16.47
N ALA A 227 -28.16 4.70 16.13
CA ALA A 227 -29.03 4.73 14.95
C ALA A 227 -28.25 4.51 13.64
N GLY A 228 -27.12 5.20 13.46
CA GLY A 228 -26.27 5.05 12.28
C GLY A 228 -25.63 3.66 12.18
N GLY A 229 -25.15 3.13 13.30
CA GLY A 229 -24.58 1.79 13.37
C GLY A 229 -25.62 0.71 13.11
N ALA A 230 -26.79 0.79 13.74
CA ALA A 230 -27.89 -0.14 13.54
C ALA A 230 -28.40 -0.12 12.09
N GLY A 231 -28.56 1.07 11.49
CA GLY A 231 -28.95 1.18 10.09
C GLY A 231 -27.95 0.54 9.13
N ALA A 232 -26.65 0.78 9.34
CA ALA A 232 -25.60 0.13 8.54
C ALA A 232 -25.60 -1.40 8.73
N LEU A 233 -25.66 -1.89 9.98
CA LEU A 233 -25.71 -3.33 10.26
C LEU A 233 -26.98 -3.99 9.72
N ALA A 234 -28.12 -3.28 9.69
CA ALA A 234 -29.35 -3.78 9.09
C ALA A 234 -29.21 -3.97 7.58
N LEU A 235 -28.53 -3.05 6.87
CA LEU A 235 -28.23 -3.23 5.45
C LEU A 235 -27.30 -4.42 5.20
N TRP A 236 -26.31 -4.63 6.08
CA TRP A 236 -25.43 -5.79 6.00
C TRP A 236 -26.15 -7.11 6.29
N ALA A 237 -27.02 -7.13 7.30
CA ALA A 237 -27.88 -8.26 7.62
C ALA A 237 -28.83 -8.58 6.45
N MET A 238 -29.42 -7.55 5.82
CA MET A 238 -30.24 -7.72 4.63
C MET A 238 -29.42 -8.31 3.47
N LYS A 239 -28.21 -7.82 3.22
CA LYS A 239 -27.30 -8.40 2.22
C LYS A 239 -27.02 -9.87 2.51
N ASN A 240 -26.69 -10.21 3.75
CA ASN A 240 -26.40 -11.59 4.15
C ASN A 240 -27.63 -12.49 4.00
N TRP A 241 -28.82 -11.97 4.32
CA TRP A 241 -30.07 -12.70 4.10
C TRP A 241 -30.33 -12.98 2.62
N VAL A 242 -30.09 -12.01 1.73
CA VAL A 242 -30.21 -12.19 0.28
C VAL A 242 -29.18 -13.21 -0.25
N VAL A 243 -27.92 -13.06 0.14
CA VAL A 243 -26.81 -13.86 -0.42
C VAL A 243 -26.73 -15.26 0.18
N PHE A 244 -26.88 -15.40 1.49
CA PHE A 244 -26.67 -16.65 2.23
C PHE A 244 -27.96 -17.26 2.78
N GLY A 245 -29.08 -16.53 2.79
CA GLY A 245 -30.36 -17.00 3.33
C GLY A 245 -30.56 -16.74 4.83
N GLN A 246 -29.58 -16.18 5.53
CA GLN A 246 -29.69 -15.79 6.95
C GLN A 246 -28.98 -14.46 7.22
N PRO A 247 -29.53 -13.58 8.08
CA PRO A 247 -28.95 -12.26 8.31
C PRO A 247 -27.63 -12.29 9.10
N TRP A 248 -27.40 -13.31 9.93
CA TRP A 248 -26.18 -13.49 10.73
C TRP A 248 -25.13 -14.38 10.06
N TRP A 249 -25.39 -14.93 8.88
CA TRP A 249 -24.39 -15.70 8.13
C TRP A 249 -23.47 -14.79 7.33
N ALA A 250 -22.18 -15.10 7.36
CA ALA A 250 -21.16 -14.55 6.49
C ALA A 250 -20.57 -15.67 5.60
N GLY A 251 -19.70 -15.31 4.65
CA GLY A 251 -19.03 -16.30 3.80
C GLY A 251 -18.21 -17.31 4.61
N TYR A 252 -17.64 -16.88 5.74
CA TYR A 252 -16.95 -17.78 6.68
C TYR A 252 -17.86 -18.87 7.30
N ASN A 253 -19.18 -18.68 7.36
CA ASN A 253 -20.09 -19.72 7.88
C ASN A 253 -20.43 -20.78 6.83
N ARG A 254 -20.13 -20.51 5.55
CA ARG A 254 -20.50 -21.36 4.42
C ARG A 254 -19.32 -21.58 3.48
N MET A 255 -18.11 -21.63 4.02
CA MET A 255 -16.90 -21.83 3.22
C MET A 255 -16.96 -23.17 2.50
N LEU A 256 -16.68 -23.17 1.20
CA LEU A 256 -16.60 -24.39 0.43
C LEU A 256 -15.16 -24.91 0.48
N VAL A 257 -14.96 -26.13 0.96
CA VAL A 257 -13.66 -26.83 0.97
C VAL A 257 -13.80 -28.13 0.19
N VAL A 258 -12.70 -28.86 -0.01
CA VAL A 258 -12.75 -30.19 -0.63
C VAL A 258 -12.20 -31.21 0.35
N GLU A 259 -12.99 -32.24 0.63
CA GLU A 259 -12.63 -33.38 1.47
C GLU A 259 -12.86 -34.67 0.67
N ASP A 260 -11.83 -35.50 0.57
CA ASP A 260 -11.82 -36.73 -0.23
C ASP A 260 -12.32 -36.53 -1.68
N GLY A 261 -11.92 -35.40 -2.29
CA GLY A 261 -12.29 -35.04 -3.67
C GLY A 261 -13.73 -34.55 -3.84
N ARG A 262 -14.46 -34.30 -2.74
CA ARG A 262 -15.83 -33.77 -2.76
C ARG A 262 -15.90 -32.38 -2.14
N ALA A 263 -16.57 -31.46 -2.81
CA ALA A 263 -16.85 -30.15 -2.25
C ALA A 263 -17.82 -30.26 -1.07
N VAL A 264 -17.41 -29.80 0.11
CA VAL A 264 -18.21 -29.81 1.34
C VAL A 264 -18.16 -28.44 2.03
N LEU A 265 -19.09 -28.19 2.95
CA LEU A 265 -19.05 -26.99 3.78
C LEU A 265 -18.11 -27.22 4.94
N ALA A 266 -17.14 -26.32 5.12
CA ALA A 266 -16.14 -26.45 6.16
C ALA A 266 -16.75 -26.22 7.55
N GLU A 267 -16.54 -27.18 8.47
CA GLU A 267 -16.71 -26.97 9.91
C GLU A 267 -15.36 -26.57 10.50
N ILE A 268 -15.16 -25.27 10.78
CA ILE A 268 -13.87 -24.77 11.23
C ILE A 268 -13.92 -24.31 12.67
N ASP A 269 -13.21 -25.03 13.52
CA ASP A 269 -12.77 -24.49 14.81
C ASP A 269 -11.47 -23.70 14.65
N ALA A 270 -11.60 -22.47 14.17
CA ALA A 270 -10.46 -21.58 13.94
C ALA A 270 -9.83 -21.04 15.24
N PHE A 271 -10.48 -21.25 16.39
CA PHE A 271 -10.07 -20.75 17.71
C PHE A 271 -9.59 -21.87 18.64
N SER A 272 -8.85 -22.82 18.07
CA SER A 272 -8.41 -24.06 18.70
C SER A 272 -6.96 -24.05 19.22
N VAL A 273 -6.19 -22.98 18.97
CA VAL A 273 -4.79 -22.91 19.41
C VAL A 273 -4.73 -22.81 20.94
N PRO A 274 -3.91 -23.63 21.62
CA PRO A 274 -3.72 -23.52 23.07
C PRO A 274 -3.28 -22.10 23.46
N LEU A 275 -3.95 -21.51 24.44
CA LEU A 275 -3.77 -20.09 24.80
C LEU A 275 -2.30 -19.71 25.07
N ARG A 276 -1.52 -20.60 25.70
CA ARG A 276 -0.10 -20.37 26.00
C ARG A 276 0.72 -20.21 24.72
N ASP A 277 0.56 -21.14 23.78
CA ASP A 277 1.29 -21.16 22.51
C ASP A 277 0.86 -19.97 21.65
N GLY A 278 -0.44 -19.71 21.65
CA GLY A 278 -1.05 -18.51 21.10
C GLY A 278 -0.44 -17.21 21.57
N LEU A 279 -0.32 -17.02 22.89
CA LEU A 279 0.28 -15.82 23.49
C LEU A 279 1.77 -15.71 23.16
N GLN A 280 2.50 -16.81 23.12
CA GLN A 280 3.91 -16.83 22.72
C GLN A 280 4.07 -16.40 21.25
N ASN A 281 3.25 -16.95 20.36
CA ASN A 281 3.23 -16.61 18.94
C ASN A 281 2.82 -15.15 18.71
N LEU A 282 1.80 -14.67 19.44
CA LEU A 282 1.31 -13.30 19.40
C LEU A 282 2.35 -12.31 19.92
N TRP A 283 3.16 -12.68 20.91
CA TRP A 283 4.20 -11.83 21.46
C TRP A 283 5.47 -11.81 20.59
N ALA A 284 6.00 -12.98 20.25
CA ALA A 284 7.35 -13.16 19.71
C ALA A 284 7.42 -13.89 18.37
N GLY A 285 6.29 -14.33 17.80
CA GLY A 285 6.26 -14.98 16.49
C GLY A 285 6.59 -14.02 15.33
N PRO A 286 6.60 -14.51 14.08
CA PRO A 286 6.91 -13.71 12.89
C PRO A 286 6.02 -12.47 12.72
N TYR A 287 4.77 -12.58 13.17
CA TYR A 287 3.78 -11.51 13.22
C TYR A 287 3.54 -10.99 14.64
N GLY A 288 4.55 -11.10 15.51
CA GLY A 288 4.46 -10.82 16.93
C GLY A 288 4.48 -9.33 17.28
N LEU A 289 3.76 -8.96 18.33
CA LEU A 289 3.61 -7.58 18.82
C LEU A 289 4.92 -6.95 19.27
N ARG A 290 5.84 -7.73 19.85
CA ARG A 290 7.09 -7.22 20.40
C ARG A 290 7.93 -6.50 19.37
N HIS A 291 7.98 -7.04 18.15
CA HIS A 291 8.80 -6.51 17.06
C HIS A 291 8.01 -5.60 16.13
N ARG A 292 6.72 -5.88 15.92
CA ARG A 292 5.89 -5.13 14.95
C ARG A 292 5.12 -3.97 15.57
N MET A 293 4.80 -4.01 16.86
CA MET A 293 3.94 -3.01 17.52
C MET A 293 4.56 -2.34 18.78
N PRO A 294 5.89 -2.16 18.88
CA PRO A 294 6.51 -1.72 20.13
C PRO A 294 6.06 -0.31 20.56
N LEU A 295 5.80 0.60 19.60
CA LEU A 295 5.30 1.95 19.88
C LEU A 295 3.85 1.95 20.36
N ALA A 296 3.01 1.04 19.87
CA ALA A 296 1.64 0.90 20.35
C ALA A 296 1.63 0.39 21.80
N LEU A 297 2.51 -0.56 22.14
CA LEU A 297 2.72 -1.04 23.50
C LEU A 297 3.19 0.09 24.44
N GLY A 298 4.15 0.91 23.98
CA GLY A 298 4.55 2.13 24.70
C GLY A 298 3.36 3.09 24.90
N GLY A 299 2.50 3.22 23.89
CA GLY A 299 1.24 3.98 23.99
C GLY A 299 0.33 3.50 25.11
N LEU A 300 0.24 2.19 25.36
CA LEU A 300 -0.55 1.64 26.48
C LEU A 300 -0.02 2.12 27.82
N VAL A 301 1.31 2.12 28.01
CA VAL A 301 1.94 2.71 29.22
C VAL A 301 1.60 4.20 29.33
N GLY A 302 1.62 4.92 28.21
CA GLY A 302 1.22 6.31 28.14
C GLY A 302 -0.21 6.60 28.58
N LEU A 303 -1.14 5.66 28.43
CA LEU A 303 -2.51 5.80 28.92
C LEU A 303 -2.60 5.89 30.44
N LEU A 304 -1.60 5.42 31.18
CA LEU A 304 -1.56 5.58 32.65
C LEU A 304 -1.50 7.06 33.06
N LEU A 305 -0.97 7.94 32.19
CA LEU A 305 -1.02 9.40 32.39
C LEU A 305 -2.46 9.95 32.34
N LEU A 306 -3.38 9.23 31.67
CA LEU A 306 -4.80 9.55 31.62
C LEU A 306 -5.59 8.93 32.79
N ALA A 307 -5.06 7.90 33.45
CA ALA A 307 -5.76 7.13 34.49
C ALA A 307 -6.24 8.01 35.65
N ARG A 308 -5.46 9.02 36.05
CA ARG A 308 -5.85 9.97 37.11
C ARG A 308 -7.13 10.75 36.81
N ARG A 309 -7.46 10.94 35.52
CA ARG A 309 -8.62 11.74 35.08
C ARG A 309 -9.75 10.87 34.54
N ARG A 310 -9.42 9.71 33.97
CA ARG A 310 -10.37 8.80 33.33
C ARG A 310 -10.03 7.34 33.63
N PRO A 311 -10.07 6.91 34.89
CA PRO A 311 -9.63 5.57 35.28
C PRO A 311 -10.45 4.49 34.58
N LEU A 312 -11.78 4.65 34.51
CA LEU A 312 -12.67 3.71 33.83
C LEU A 312 -12.40 3.59 32.34
N ALA A 313 -12.08 4.70 31.66
CA ALA A 313 -11.77 4.65 30.23
C ALA A 313 -10.44 3.94 29.98
N VAL A 314 -9.43 4.19 30.82
CA VAL A 314 -8.14 3.50 30.75
C VAL A 314 -8.30 2.01 31.04
N LEU A 315 -9.04 1.65 32.10
CA LEU A 315 -9.34 0.26 32.43
C LEU A 315 -10.08 -0.44 31.28
N ALA A 316 -11.06 0.23 30.66
CA ALA A 316 -11.78 -0.32 29.53
C ALA A 316 -10.86 -0.57 28.33
N VAL A 317 -9.92 0.34 28.03
CA VAL A 317 -8.94 0.12 26.96
C VAL A 317 -8.04 -1.07 27.27
N PHE A 318 -7.46 -1.13 28.48
CA PHE A 318 -6.63 -2.26 28.87
C PHE A 318 -7.39 -3.59 28.84
N GLY A 319 -8.60 -3.64 29.40
CA GLY A 319 -9.44 -4.83 29.40
C GLY A 319 -9.82 -5.26 27.98
N THR A 320 -10.12 -4.30 27.10
CA THR A 320 -10.44 -4.57 25.69
C THR A 320 -9.23 -5.10 24.92
N VAL A 321 -8.06 -4.50 25.11
CA VAL A 321 -6.81 -4.99 24.48
C VAL A 321 -6.48 -6.38 25.00
N ALA A 322 -6.59 -6.62 26.31
CA ALA A 322 -6.38 -7.94 26.91
C ALA A 322 -7.38 -8.98 26.37
N ALA A 323 -8.66 -8.62 26.23
CA ALA A 323 -9.68 -9.49 25.65
C ALA A 323 -9.39 -9.81 24.18
N ALA A 324 -9.00 -8.81 23.38
CA ALA A 324 -8.61 -9.02 21.99
C ALA A 324 -7.37 -9.91 21.87
N VAL A 325 -6.36 -9.71 22.73
CA VAL A 325 -5.17 -10.57 22.80
C VAL A 325 -5.55 -11.99 23.20
N GLY A 326 -6.39 -12.17 24.23
CA GLY A 326 -6.84 -13.48 24.67
C GLY A 326 -7.63 -14.24 23.59
N LEU A 327 -8.55 -13.55 22.90
CA LEU A 327 -9.31 -14.13 21.79
C LEU A 327 -8.40 -14.51 20.61
N PHE A 328 -7.52 -13.61 20.18
CA PHE A 328 -6.71 -13.85 19.00
C PHE A 328 -5.47 -14.70 19.26
N ALA A 329 -5.09 -14.92 20.51
CA ALA A 329 -4.10 -15.92 20.86
C ALA A 329 -4.59 -17.33 20.51
N THR A 330 -5.89 -17.63 20.63
CA THR A 330 -6.40 -18.96 20.29
C THR A 330 -6.67 -19.14 18.79
N TYR A 331 -6.46 -18.10 17.97
CA TYR A 331 -6.79 -18.11 16.54
C TYR A 331 -5.66 -18.70 15.68
N LEU A 332 -6.00 -19.69 14.85
CA LEU A 332 -5.03 -20.42 14.02
C LEU A 332 -4.31 -19.54 13.00
N TRP A 333 -5.01 -18.60 12.37
CA TRP A 333 -4.48 -17.75 11.30
C TRP A 333 -4.09 -16.35 11.79
N TYR A 334 -3.58 -16.27 13.02
CA TYR A 334 -3.24 -15.01 13.67
C TYR A 334 -2.19 -14.18 12.91
N GLY A 335 -2.33 -12.85 13.04
CA GLY A 335 -1.30 -11.86 12.74
C GLY A 335 -1.52 -10.57 13.53
N ASP A 336 -0.50 -9.72 13.68
CA ASP A 336 -0.59 -8.44 14.41
C ASP A 336 -1.73 -7.53 13.93
N ARG A 337 -2.07 -7.65 12.63
CA ARG A 337 -3.20 -6.95 11.97
C ARG A 337 -4.56 -7.18 12.60
N PHE A 338 -4.77 -8.31 13.28
CA PHE A 338 -6.00 -8.58 14.02
C PHE A 338 -6.15 -7.68 15.27
N LEU A 339 -5.04 -7.14 15.77
CA LEU A 339 -5.00 -6.31 16.97
C LEU A 339 -4.88 -4.82 16.68
N TRP A 340 -4.67 -4.40 15.41
CA TRP A 340 -4.50 -2.98 15.10
C TRP A 340 -5.64 -2.08 15.60
N PRO A 341 -6.94 -2.44 15.46
CA PRO A 341 -8.01 -1.60 15.98
C PRO A 341 -7.98 -1.47 17.52
N ALA A 342 -7.62 -2.55 18.23
CA ALA A 342 -7.47 -2.53 19.68
C ALA A 342 -6.28 -1.67 20.11
N LEU A 343 -5.12 -1.86 19.46
CA LEU A 343 -3.90 -1.11 19.70
C LEU A 343 -4.00 0.37 19.29
N ALA A 344 -4.87 0.71 18.33
CA ALA A 344 -5.16 2.08 17.95
C ALA A 344 -5.77 2.89 19.12
N LEU A 345 -6.40 2.24 20.10
CA LEU A 345 -6.86 2.88 21.34
C LEU A 345 -5.70 3.39 22.22
N ALA A 346 -4.47 2.94 21.97
CA ALA A 346 -3.26 3.39 22.65
C ALA A 346 -2.68 4.71 22.09
N ILE A 347 -3.11 5.15 20.91
CA ILE A 347 -2.60 6.37 20.26
C ILE A 347 -2.67 7.61 21.16
N PRO A 348 -3.77 7.86 21.93
CA PRO A 348 -3.79 8.95 22.90
C PRO A 348 -2.70 8.85 23.96
N GLY A 349 -2.38 7.65 24.43
CA GLY A 349 -1.32 7.43 25.40
C GLY A 349 0.06 7.72 24.81
N LEU A 350 0.30 7.32 23.57
CA LEU A 350 1.52 7.68 22.84
C LEU A 350 1.65 9.20 22.69
N ALA A 351 0.56 9.89 22.34
CA ALA A 351 0.54 11.35 22.25
C ALA A 351 0.81 12.00 23.62
N LEU A 352 0.28 11.46 24.71
CA LEU A 352 0.52 11.95 26.07
C LEU A 352 1.98 11.75 26.50
N LEU A 353 2.63 10.66 26.12
CA LEU A 353 4.06 10.44 26.40
C LEU A 353 4.93 11.47 25.71
N VAL A 354 4.64 11.81 24.46
CA VAL A 354 5.36 12.87 23.73
C VAL A 354 5.10 14.25 24.35
N ASP A 355 3.90 14.48 24.88
CA ASP A 355 3.52 15.79 25.43
C ASP A 355 4.01 16.01 26.88
N ALA A 356 4.13 14.94 27.68
CA ALA A 356 4.38 15.03 29.12
C ALA A 356 5.70 15.72 29.51
N PRO A 357 6.86 15.42 28.89
CA PRO A 357 8.14 16.02 29.27
C PRO A 357 8.19 17.53 29.01
N THR A 358 7.38 18.03 28.07
CA THR A 358 7.37 19.45 27.68
C THR A 358 6.69 20.38 28.69
N ARG A 359 6.11 19.80 29.75
CA ARG A 359 5.62 20.58 30.90
C ARG A 359 6.77 21.14 31.74
N TRP A 360 7.94 20.52 31.68
CA TRP A 360 9.11 20.85 32.49
C TRP A 360 10.11 21.77 31.77
N VAL A 361 9.97 21.94 30.46
CA VAL A 361 10.83 22.82 29.64
C VAL A 361 9.99 23.97 29.08
N PRO A 362 9.97 25.15 29.75
CA PRO A 362 9.12 26.27 29.36
C PRO A 362 9.56 26.96 28.06
N LEU A 363 10.86 26.95 27.72
CA LEU A 363 11.36 27.48 26.45
C LEU A 363 11.26 26.42 25.32
N HIS A 364 10.61 26.78 24.21
CA HIS A 364 10.57 26.00 22.96
C HIS A 364 9.91 24.61 22.99
N ARG A 365 8.74 24.49 23.62
CA ARG A 365 7.97 23.23 23.76
C ARG A 365 7.90 22.34 22.52
N ASP A 366 7.55 22.82 21.33
CA ASP A 366 7.46 21.88 20.18
C ASP A 366 8.81 21.43 19.62
N LEU A 367 9.90 22.17 19.85
CA LEU A 367 11.25 21.68 19.52
C LEU A 367 11.62 20.50 20.44
N ALA A 368 11.35 20.65 21.74
CA ALA A 368 11.52 19.56 22.70
C ALA A 368 10.64 18.34 22.37
N ARG A 369 9.38 18.54 21.91
CA ARG A 369 8.49 17.43 21.48
C ARG A 369 9.08 16.66 20.30
N VAL A 370 9.60 17.38 19.30
CA VAL A 370 10.17 16.77 18.10
C VAL A 370 11.46 16.01 18.42
N ALA A 371 12.37 16.61 19.19
CA ALA A 371 13.59 15.94 19.63
C ALA A 371 13.28 14.66 20.43
N LEU A 372 12.38 14.76 21.41
CA LEU A 372 11.96 13.62 22.22
C LEU A 372 11.31 12.54 21.36
N ALA A 373 10.46 12.91 20.42
CA ALA A 373 9.81 11.98 19.53
C ALA A 373 10.80 11.23 18.64
N ALA A 374 11.78 11.94 18.07
CA ALA A 374 12.85 11.33 17.29
C ALA A 374 13.63 10.31 18.11
N LEU A 375 14.01 10.68 19.35
CA LEU A 375 14.68 9.76 20.28
C LEU A 375 13.79 8.59 20.67
N LEU A 376 12.51 8.81 20.99
CA LEU A 376 11.57 7.77 21.39
C LEU A 376 11.32 6.77 20.25
N VAL A 377 10.97 7.28 19.07
CA VAL A 377 10.72 6.45 17.88
C VAL A 377 11.98 5.68 17.51
N GLY A 378 13.12 6.36 17.49
CA GLY A 378 14.42 5.76 17.19
C GLY A 378 14.83 4.68 18.18
N ALA A 379 14.81 4.97 19.49
CA ALA A 379 15.21 4.03 20.53
C ALA A 379 14.28 2.80 20.60
N VAL A 380 12.97 3.01 20.45
CA VAL A 380 12.00 1.90 20.45
C VAL A 380 12.22 1.00 19.24
N ARG A 381 12.47 1.56 18.06
CA ARG A 381 12.77 0.76 16.86
C ARG A 381 14.14 0.07 16.95
N LEU A 382 15.15 0.75 17.48
CA LEU A 382 16.47 0.18 17.74
C LEU A 382 16.36 -1.06 18.64
N GLY A 383 15.63 -0.97 19.76
CA GLY A 383 15.41 -2.12 20.64
C GLY A 383 14.51 -3.23 20.07
N ALA A 384 13.65 -2.91 19.12
CA ALA A 384 12.75 -3.87 18.48
C ALA A 384 13.41 -4.67 17.35
N HIS A 385 14.23 -4.01 16.53
CA HIS A 385 14.79 -4.60 15.29
C HIS A 385 16.30 -4.82 15.33
N HIS A 386 17.04 -4.07 16.14
CA HIS A 386 18.50 -4.03 16.11
C HIS A 386 19.07 -4.07 17.54
N ARG A 387 18.74 -5.11 18.30
CA ARG A 387 19.20 -5.25 19.69
C ARG A 387 20.71 -5.22 19.83
N GLU A 388 21.40 -5.74 18.83
CA GLU A 388 22.87 -5.76 18.79
C GLU A 388 23.43 -4.33 18.72
N LEU A 389 22.79 -3.45 17.94
CA LEU A 389 23.18 -2.05 17.80
C LEU A 389 22.89 -1.20 19.05
N LEU A 390 22.08 -1.67 20.02
CA LEU A 390 21.87 -0.94 21.28
C LEU A 390 23.16 -0.80 22.10
N ALA A 391 24.09 -1.75 21.93
CA ALA A 391 25.39 -1.73 22.59
C ALA A 391 26.38 -0.76 21.91
N GLU A 392 26.09 -0.31 20.68
CA GLU A 392 26.99 0.51 19.90
C GLU A 392 26.79 2.00 20.18
N PRO A 393 27.82 2.73 20.67
CA PRO A 393 27.72 4.17 20.90
C PRO A 393 27.37 4.98 19.64
N ARG A 394 27.74 4.46 18.46
CA ARG A 394 27.47 5.08 17.16
C ARG A 394 25.97 5.17 16.86
N ALA A 395 25.20 4.10 17.13
CA ALA A 395 23.75 4.12 16.94
C ALA A 395 23.08 5.20 17.79
N TRP A 396 23.51 5.37 19.05
CA TRP A 396 23.02 6.43 19.93
C TRP A 396 23.39 7.83 19.44
N LEU A 397 24.62 8.03 18.96
CA LEU A 397 25.05 9.29 18.35
C LEU A 397 24.18 9.63 17.13
N GLY A 398 23.92 8.65 16.27
CA GLY A 398 23.08 8.84 15.10
C GLY A 398 21.62 9.19 15.44
N LEU A 399 21.04 8.58 16.48
CA LEU A 399 19.73 8.98 17.00
C LEU A 399 19.71 10.42 17.55
N VAL A 400 20.78 10.84 18.25
CA VAL A 400 20.93 12.22 18.73
C VAL A 400 21.04 13.19 17.54
N LEU A 401 21.82 12.86 16.52
CA LEU A 401 21.94 13.66 15.29
C LEU A 401 20.61 13.74 14.53
N LEU A 402 19.86 12.65 14.43
CA LEU A 402 18.53 12.64 13.82
C LEU A 402 17.55 13.53 14.60
N ALA A 403 17.59 13.47 15.94
CA ALA A 403 16.78 14.34 16.79
C ALA A 403 17.15 15.82 16.63
N ALA A 404 18.45 16.12 16.52
CA ALA A 404 18.96 17.46 16.27
C ALA A 404 18.52 17.97 14.88
N LEU A 405 18.61 17.13 13.85
CA LEU A 405 18.17 17.44 12.48
C LEU A 405 16.66 17.69 12.43
N ALA A 406 15.84 16.82 13.01
CA ALA A 406 14.39 17.00 13.07
C ALA A 406 14.00 18.31 13.81
N THR A 407 14.76 18.66 14.84
CA THR A 407 14.58 19.91 15.59
C THR A 407 14.95 21.13 14.74
N ALA A 408 16.11 21.11 14.08
CA ALA A 408 16.56 22.17 13.19
C ALA A 408 15.59 22.36 12.02
N LEU A 409 15.09 21.27 11.43
CA LEU A 409 14.06 21.29 10.38
C LEU A 409 12.79 21.98 10.85
N THR A 410 12.30 21.59 12.03
CA THR A 410 11.09 22.20 12.62
C THR A 410 11.31 23.69 12.86
N GLN A 411 12.49 24.08 13.35
CA GLN A 411 12.83 25.48 13.58
C GLN A 411 12.90 26.30 12.29
N ALA A 412 13.49 25.75 11.23
CA ALA A 412 13.49 26.37 9.90
C ALA A 412 12.07 26.50 9.34
N ALA A 413 11.28 25.43 9.38
CA ALA A 413 9.90 25.40 8.87
C ALA A 413 8.97 26.36 9.61
N ARG A 414 9.21 26.64 10.90
CA ARG A 414 8.43 27.64 11.67
C ARG A 414 8.45 29.03 11.07
N ARG A 415 9.50 29.37 10.30
CA ARG A 415 9.64 30.69 9.67
C ARG A 415 8.64 30.88 8.52
N SER A 416 8.27 29.81 7.83
CA SER A 416 7.35 29.84 6.69
C SER A 416 5.94 29.38 7.07
N ALA A 417 5.81 28.38 7.94
CA ALA A 417 4.53 27.77 8.31
C ALA A 417 4.52 27.37 9.79
N PRO A 418 4.33 28.31 10.74
CA PRO A 418 4.49 28.06 12.18
C PRO A 418 3.57 26.97 12.73
N ARG A 419 2.36 26.81 12.18
CA ARG A 419 1.39 25.78 12.61
C ARG A 419 1.69 24.40 12.03
N ALA A 420 2.22 24.38 10.82
CA ALA A 420 2.53 23.16 10.08
C ALA A 420 3.98 22.71 10.22
N ALA A 421 4.86 23.51 10.85
CA ALA A 421 6.27 23.20 11.00
C ALA A 421 6.60 21.80 11.54
N PRO A 422 5.83 21.23 12.49
CA PRO A 422 6.07 19.85 12.93
C PRO A 422 5.90 18.79 11.83
N LEU A 423 5.18 19.09 10.75
CA LEU A 423 5.07 18.18 9.60
C LEU A 423 6.44 17.92 8.96
N ALA A 424 7.36 18.90 8.94
CA ALA A 424 8.69 18.70 8.36
C ALA A 424 9.47 17.59 9.10
N ALA A 425 9.43 17.61 10.43
CA ALA A 425 10.03 16.55 11.23
C ALA A 425 9.32 15.21 11.07
N VAL A 426 7.99 15.19 10.99
CA VAL A 426 7.22 13.96 10.78
C VAL A 426 7.55 13.34 9.42
N VAL A 427 7.63 14.14 8.35
CA VAL A 427 8.04 13.66 7.03
C VAL A 427 9.43 13.05 7.13
N LEU A 428 10.42 13.75 7.70
CA LEU A 428 11.78 13.22 7.84
C LEU A 428 11.81 11.92 8.66
N LEU A 429 11.23 11.92 9.86
CA LEU A 429 11.33 10.79 10.80
C LEU A 429 10.71 9.51 10.26
N PHE A 430 9.71 9.62 9.38
CA PHE A 430 8.98 8.47 8.85
C PHE A 430 9.29 8.18 7.39
N PHE A 431 10.11 8.99 6.72
CA PHE A 431 10.52 8.72 5.36
C PHE A 431 11.31 7.39 5.27
N PRO A 432 11.04 6.55 4.27
CA PRO A 432 11.76 5.27 4.09
C PRO A 432 13.27 5.43 4.07
N GLY A 433 13.97 4.59 4.84
CA GLY A 433 15.44 4.54 4.89
C GLY A 433 16.09 5.57 5.83
N VAL A 434 15.36 6.57 6.35
CA VAL A 434 15.98 7.62 7.20
C VAL A 434 16.48 7.06 8.53
N LEU A 435 15.69 6.18 9.16
CA LEU A 435 16.09 5.63 10.45
C LEU A 435 17.27 4.68 10.29
N GLU A 436 17.24 3.83 9.26
CA GLU A 436 18.30 2.87 8.96
C GLU A 436 19.64 3.61 8.76
N ARG A 437 19.63 4.73 8.03
CA ARG A 437 20.78 5.62 7.89
C ARG A 437 21.16 6.38 9.15
N ALA A 438 20.21 6.60 10.05
CA ALA A 438 20.51 7.21 11.34
C ALA A 438 21.13 6.21 12.32
N LEU A 439 20.87 4.91 12.17
CA LEU A 439 21.47 3.88 13.00
C LEU A 439 22.92 3.56 12.60
N ASP A 440 23.27 3.76 11.33
CA ASP A 440 24.64 3.78 10.85
C ASP A 440 25.02 5.21 10.38
N PRO A 441 25.33 6.13 11.32
CA PRO A 441 25.48 7.54 11.01
C PRO A 441 26.70 7.80 10.12
N GLY A 442 26.45 7.83 8.82
CA GLY A 442 27.41 8.28 7.82
C GLY A 442 27.49 9.82 7.71
N VAL A 443 28.41 10.26 6.85
CA VAL A 443 28.65 11.68 6.53
C VAL A 443 27.39 12.40 6.05
N ASP A 444 26.50 11.69 5.36
CA ASP A 444 25.23 12.21 4.84
C ASP A 444 24.32 12.78 5.94
N LEU A 445 24.24 12.13 7.11
CA LEU A 445 23.40 12.60 8.22
C LEU A 445 23.97 13.88 8.86
N ALA A 446 25.28 13.92 9.09
CA ALA A 446 25.96 15.10 9.62
C ALA A 446 25.87 16.27 8.63
N PHE A 447 26.08 16.01 7.35
CA PHE A 447 25.93 16.99 6.28
C PHE A 447 24.51 17.56 6.21
N ALA A 448 23.49 16.69 6.22
CA ALA A 448 22.09 17.09 6.27
C ALA A 448 21.77 17.97 7.47
N PHE A 449 22.26 17.60 8.66
CA PHE A 449 22.11 18.41 9.88
C PHE A 449 22.69 19.82 9.70
N PHE A 450 23.93 19.94 9.24
CA PHE A 450 24.58 21.24 9.09
C PHE A 450 23.94 22.12 8.02
N VAL A 451 23.52 21.55 6.88
CA VAL A 451 22.77 22.26 5.85
C VAL A 451 21.47 22.83 6.43
N VAL A 452 20.69 22.01 7.14
CA VAL A 452 19.44 22.46 7.74
C VAL A 452 19.68 23.46 8.87
N ALA A 453 20.70 23.28 9.69
CA ALA A 453 21.07 24.20 10.75
C ALA A 453 21.45 25.58 10.19
N ALA A 454 22.16 25.62 9.06
CA ALA A 454 22.46 26.85 8.34
C ALA A 454 21.17 27.56 7.92
N LEU A 455 20.21 26.84 7.31
CA LEU A 455 18.89 27.36 6.92
C LEU A 455 18.03 27.79 8.11
N ALA A 456 18.18 27.12 9.26
CA ALA A 456 17.48 27.40 10.51
C ALA A 456 18.09 28.57 11.31
N SER A 457 19.28 29.06 10.95
CA SER A 457 20.01 30.10 11.67
C SER A 457 19.48 31.51 11.38
N ARG A 458 19.45 32.40 12.38
CA ARG A 458 18.91 33.78 12.25
C ARG A 458 19.96 34.82 11.84
N GLY A 459 21.24 34.51 12.00
CA GLY A 459 22.34 35.43 11.73
C GLY A 459 23.31 34.85 10.71
N ALA A 460 23.77 35.69 9.77
CA ALA A 460 24.67 35.29 8.69
C ALA A 460 25.92 34.55 9.20
N ARG A 461 26.48 35.00 10.33
CA ARG A 461 27.62 34.34 11.01
C ARG A 461 27.36 32.87 11.36
N TRP A 462 26.19 32.54 11.92
CA TRP A 462 25.84 31.14 12.24
C TRP A 462 25.50 30.34 10.98
N ALA A 463 24.88 30.98 9.97
CA ALA A 463 24.62 30.34 8.68
C ALA A 463 25.92 29.93 7.99
N LEU A 464 26.89 30.84 7.95
CA LEU A 464 28.21 30.62 7.36
C LEU A 464 29.01 29.55 8.14
N LEU A 465 28.95 29.57 9.48
CA LEU A 465 29.60 28.54 10.30
C LEU A 465 29.05 27.14 9.97
N PHE A 466 27.72 26.97 9.98
CA PHE A 466 27.11 25.68 9.67
C PHE A 466 27.33 25.27 8.21
N ALA A 467 27.31 26.20 7.26
CA ALA A 467 27.66 25.91 5.87
C ALA A 467 29.13 25.45 5.74
N GLY A 468 30.06 26.08 6.48
CA GLY A 468 31.45 25.65 6.56
C GLY A 468 31.60 24.24 7.15
N LEU A 469 30.89 23.94 8.24
CA LEU A 469 30.86 22.60 8.85
C LEU A 469 30.26 21.54 7.91
N ALA A 470 29.25 21.90 7.12
CA ALA A 470 28.73 21.03 6.07
C ALA A 470 29.81 20.74 5.01
N GLY A 471 30.54 21.77 4.56
CA GLY A 471 31.68 21.59 3.67
C GLY A 471 32.75 20.66 4.24
N VAL A 472 33.12 20.83 5.51
CA VAL A 472 34.08 19.95 6.20
C VAL A 472 33.57 18.52 6.28
N ALA A 473 32.32 18.31 6.70
CA ALA A 473 31.73 16.98 6.76
C ALA A 473 31.81 16.30 5.38
N PHE A 474 31.45 17.01 4.31
CA PHE A 474 31.47 16.46 2.96
C PHE A 474 32.89 16.16 2.44
N PHE A 475 33.81 17.12 2.52
CA PHE A 475 35.13 17.03 1.89
C PHE A 475 36.19 16.32 2.72
N VAL A 476 36.06 16.33 4.05
CA VAL A 476 37.08 15.75 4.96
C VAL A 476 36.65 14.39 5.48
N LEU A 477 35.35 14.22 5.77
CA LEU A 477 34.84 12.96 6.32
C LEU A 477 34.22 12.06 5.25
N GLY A 478 33.87 12.60 4.08
CA GLY A 478 33.38 11.85 2.92
C GLY A 478 34.35 10.75 2.51
N PRO A 479 33.85 9.59 2.01
CA PRO A 479 34.73 8.54 1.51
C PRO A 479 35.62 9.10 0.41
N ALA A 480 36.93 8.84 0.51
CA ALA A 480 37.95 9.36 -0.41
C ALA A 480 37.78 8.87 -1.87
N GLU A 481 36.95 7.83 -2.08
CA GLU A 481 36.56 7.34 -3.40
C GLU A 481 35.04 7.13 -3.44
N PRO A 482 34.28 7.87 -4.25
CA PRO A 482 32.96 7.41 -4.64
C PRO A 482 33.16 6.19 -5.54
N ALA A 483 32.80 5.00 -5.05
CA ALA A 483 32.67 3.82 -5.90
C ALA A 483 31.60 4.11 -6.98
N LEU A 484 32.05 4.60 -8.12
CA LEU A 484 31.21 4.77 -9.30
C LEU A 484 30.98 3.38 -9.92
N PRO A 485 29.75 3.02 -10.30
CA PRO A 485 29.53 1.81 -11.08
C PRO A 485 30.26 1.95 -12.42
N ALA A 486 31.14 0.99 -12.75
CA ALA A 486 31.63 0.79 -14.10
C ALA A 486 30.47 0.28 -14.97
N PRO A 487 30.22 0.81 -16.19
CA PRO A 487 31.24 1.06 -17.21
C PRO A 487 31.00 2.37 -18.00
N LEU A 488 31.65 3.48 -17.62
CA LEU A 488 31.84 4.65 -18.50
C LEU A 488 33.22 5.27 -18.24
N ALA A 489 34.27 4.46 -18.41
CA ALA A 489 35.64 4.93 -18.41
C ALA A 489 35.98 5.47 -19.82
N PHE A 490 35.73 6.75 -20.06
CA PHE A 490 36.39 7.51 -21.12
C PHE A 490 37.18 8.67 -20.51
N ALA A 491 38.44 8.75 -20.92
CA ALA A 491 39.48 9.60 -20.36
C ALA A 491 39.21 11.10 -20.53
N GLY A 492 39.39 11.83 -19.43
CA GLY A 492 39.28 13.28 -19.31
C GLY A 492 38.95 13.64 -17.84
N PRO A 493 39.31 14.83 -17.33
CA PRO A 493 38.99 15.21 -15.94
C PRO A 493 37.51 14.94 -15.70
N SER A 494 37.26 14.03 -14.77
CA SER A 494 36.05 13.24 -14.72
C SER A 494 34.81 14.13 -14.69
N ARG A 495 33.85 13.86 -15.58
CA ARG A 495 32.52 14.50 -15.54
C ARG A 495 31.93 14.46 -14.12
N GLY A 496 32.26 13.44 -13.31
CA GLY A 496 31.91 13.33 -11.90
C GLY A 496 32.51 14.40 -10.97
N ALA A 497 33.78 14.77 -11.12
CA ALA A 497 34.39 15.84 -10.32
C ALA A 497 33.86 17.22 -10.73
N ALA A 498 33.64 17.46 -12.03
CA ALA A 498 33.00 18.66 -12.53
C ALA A 498 31.52 18.78 -12.10
N VAL A 499 30.81 17.65 -12.03
CA VAL A 499 29.43 17.55 -11.52
C VAL A 499 29.35 17.81 -10.02
N LEU A 500 30.24 17.22 -9.22
CA LEU A 500 30.29 17.42 -7.77
C LEU A 500 30.73 18.84 -7.41
N LEU A 501 31.72 19.38 -8.12
CA LEU A 501 32.14 20.77 -7.99
C LEU A 501 31.05 21.73 -8.45
N GLY A 502 30.34 21.41 -9.54
CA GLY A 502 29.18 22.16 -10.02
C GLY A 502 28.02 22.17 -9.03
N ALA A 503 27.70 21.03 -8.41
CA ALA A 503 26.68 20.92 -7.37
C ALA A 503 27.10 21.66 -6.09
N ALA A 504 28.36 21.57 -5.67
CA ALA A 504 28.89 22.29 -4.51
C ALA A 504 28.94 23.81 -4.75
N LEU A 505 29.30 24.25 -5.96
CA LEU A 505 29.28 25.65 -6.37
C LEU A 505 27.86 26.20 -6.51
N LEU A 506 26.91 25.41 -7.04
CA LEU A 506 25.49 25.79 -7.10
C LEU A 506 24.85 25.82 -5.70
N LEU A 507 25.20 24.88 -4.83
CA LEU A 507 24.73 24.86 -3.44
C LEU A 507 25.35 26.00 -2.63
N GLY A 508 26.65 26.26 -2.82
CA GLY A 508 27.36 27.39 -2.23
C GLY A 508 26.82 28.73 -2.71
N ALA A 509 26.63 28.90 -4.02
CA ALA A 509 26.01 30.08 -4.62
C ALA A 509 24.56 30.26 -4.15
N ALA A 510 23.77 29.19 -4.05
CA ALA A 510 22.42 29.24 -3.52
C ALA A 510 22.40 29.61 -2.03
N LEU A 511 23.28 29.03 -1.19
CA LEU A 511 23.38 29.34 0.24
C LEU A 511 23.87 30.78 0.48
N VAL A 512 24.75 31.30 -0.36
CA VAL A 512 25.21 32.70 -0.36
C VAL A 512 24.14 33.65 -0.90
N ALA A 513 23.32 33.21 -1.87
CA ALA A 513 22.26 34.02 -2.47
C ALA A 513 20.94 34.01 -1.67
N VAL A 514 20.70 33.02 -0.81
CA VAL A 514 19.52 32.94 0.09
C VAL A 514 19.29 34.21 0.94
N PRO A 515 20.31 34.87 1.51
CA PRO A 515 20.12 36.17 2.17
C PRO A 515 19.79 37.34 1.21
N PHE A 516 20.07 37.22 -0.09
CA PHE A 516 19.89 38.31 -1.09
C PHE A 516 18.66 38.15 -1.99
N LEU A 517 18.28 36.92 -2.40
CA LEU A 517 17.19 36.64 -3.35
C LEU A 517 15.83 36.38 -2.68
N GLY A 518 15.77 36.37 -1.35
CA GLY A 518 14.52 36.16 -0.61
C GLY A 518 13.94 34.74 -0.70
N ARG A 519 12.77 34.54 -0.06
CA ARG A 519 12.17 33.22 0.27
C ARG A 519 11.85 32.31 -0.93
N GLN A 520 11.87 32.80 -2.17
CA GLN A 520 11.49 32.04 -3.36
C GLN A 520 12.66 31.25 -3.99
N ALA A 521 13.91 31.70 -3.80
CA ALA A 521 15.09 30.99 -4.34
C ALA A 521 15.31 29.61 -3.67
N ALA A 522 14.91 29.46 -2.40
CA ALA A 522 14.97 28.18 -1.68
C ALA A 522 13.95 27.13 -2.19
N LEU A 523 12.93 27.54 -2.95
CA LEU A 523 11.96 26.63 -3.59
C LEU A 523 12.46 26.10 -4.93
N LEU A 524 13.38 26.80 -5.59
CA LEU A 524 14.00 26.37 -6.85
C LEU A 524 15.07 25.30 -6.62
N LEU A 525 15.72 25.29 -5.46
CA LEU A 525 16.81 24.37 -5.14
C LEU A 525 16.38 22.88 -5.08
N PRO A 526 15.25 22.49 -4.42
CA PRO A 526 14.73 21.13 -4.50
C PRO A 526 14.28 20.74 -5.91
N LEU A 527 13.68 21.68 -6.66
CA LEU A 527 13.24 21.43 -8.04
C LEU A 527 14.42 21.21 -8.98
N LEU A 528 15.51 21.95 -8.82
CA LEU A 528 16.76 21.78 -9.58
C LEU A 528 17.49 20.49 -9.19
N LEU A 529 17.44 20.08 -7.92
CA LEU A 529 18.00 18.80 -7.45
C LEU A 529 17.16 17.58 -7.86
N LEU A 530 15.83 17.72 -7.97
CA LEU A 530 14.91 16.68 -8.49
C LEU A 530 14.88 16.61 -10.03
N ALA A 531 15.28 17.69 -10.71
CA ALA A 531 15.49 17.74 -12.15
C ALA A 531 16.86 17.19 -12.59
N TRP A 532 17.71 16.80 -11.65
CA TRP A 532 19.05 16.30 -11.90
C TRP A 532 19.00 14.81 -12.30
N ASP A 533 19.25 14.50 -13.57
CA ASP A 533 19.15 13.13 -14.14
C ASP A 533 19.90 12.03 -13.37
N PRO A 534 21.11 12.26 -12.83
CA PRO A 534 21.79 11.32 -11.93
C PRO A 534 21.03 10.91 -10.65
N VAL A 535 20.05 11.71 -10.19
CA VAL A 535 19.18 11.35 -9.04
C VAL A 535 18.04 10.41 -9.47
N ARG A 536 17.71 10.36 -10.76
CA ARG A 536 16.68 9.48 -11.35
C ARG A 536 17.27 8.19 -11.92
N ALA A 537 18.52 8.23 -12.36
CA ALA A 537 19.16 7.13 -13.09
C ALA A 537 19.75 6.02 -12.21
N LEU A 538 19.74 6.18 -10.88
CA LEU A 538 20.30 5.20 -9.95
C LEU A 538 19.20 4.81 -8.98
N GLY A 539 18.93 3.51 -8.83
CA GLY A 539 18.18 2.95 -7.70
C GLY A 539 18.82 3.21 -6.32
N ALA A 540 19.68 4.24 -6.21
CA ALA A 540 20.29 4.71 -5.00
C ALA A 540 19.30 5.60 -4.24
N PRO A 541 19.11 5.37 -2.94
CA PRO A 541 18.11 6.12 -2.17
C PRO A 541 18.54 7.59 -2.03
N LEU A 542 17.59 8.53 -2.19
CA LEU A 542 17.80 9.99 -2.12
C LEU A 542 18.72 10.41 -0.95
N PRO A 543 19.74 11.26 -1.14
CA PRO A 543 20.58 11.75 -0.05
C PRO A 543 19.75 12.43 1.06
N LEU A 544 20.10 12.22 2.34
CA LEU A 544 19.34 12.73 3.48
C LEU A 544 19.20 14.26 3.45
N TYR A 545 20.22 14.97 2.97
CA TYR A 545 20.15 16.43 2.86
C TYR A 545 19.13 16.88 1.80
N ALA A 546 19.05 16.20 0.65
CA ALA A 546 18.11 16.54 -0.41
C ALA A 546 16.67 16.30 0.06
N LEU A 547 16.46 15.18 0.76
CA LEU A 547 15.21 14.90 1.44
C LEU A 547 14.88 15.98 2.47
N ALA A 548 15.81 16.30 3.36
CA ALA A 548 15.62 17.30 4.41
C ALA A 548 15.23 18.68 3.83
N VAL A 549 15.90 19.14 2.77
CA VAL A 549 15.57 20.39 2.10
C VAL A 549 14.19 20.30 1.43
N ALA A 550 13.84 19.19 0.79
CA ALA A 550 12.50 18.99 0.22
C ALA A 550 11.41 19.06 1.32
N THR A 551 11.65 18.44 2.49
CA THR A 551 10.70 18.48 3.61
C THR A 551 10.46 19.88 4.19
N LEU A 552 11.40 20.81 4.03
CA LEU A 552 11.21 22.21 4.47
C LEU A 552 10.20 22.97 3.61
N ALA A 553 10.07 22.60 2.34
CA ALA A 553 9.20 23.29 1.39
C ALA A 553 7.73 22.85 1.50
N LEU A 554 7.46 21.64 2.00
CA LEU A 554 6.13 21.02 2.00
C LEU A 554 5.09 21.61 2.99
N PRO A 555 5.42 22.01 4.23
CA PRO A 555 4.41 22.35 5.23
C PRO A 555 3.50 23.51 4.83
N GLY A 556 4.06 24.57 4.25
CA GLY A 556 3.30 25.77 3.87
C GLY A 556 2.27 25.51 2.76
N PRO A 557 2.65 24.95 1.60
CA PRO A 557 1.71 24.50 0.56
C PRO A 557 0.63 23.55 1.08
N LEU A 558 1.00 22.52 1.85
CA LEU A 558 0.04 21.53 2.37
C LEU A 558 -0.96 22.16 3.35
N GLU A 559 -0.52 23.07 4.22
CA GLU A 559 -1.42 23.80 5.11
C GLU A 559 -2.36 24.73 4.33
N ARG A 560 -1.87 25.38 3.27
CA ARG A 560 -2.70 26.23 2.39
C ARG A 560 -3.72 25.41 1.62
N LEU A 561 -3.33 24.29 1.04
CA LEU A 561 -4.24 23.37 0.35
C LEU A 561 -5.28 22.80 1.31
N GLY A 562 -4.86 22.31 2.48
CA GLY A 562 -5.77 21.81 3.50
C GLY A 562 -6.77 22.87 3.99
N ARG A 563 -6.34 24.13 4.13
CA ARG A 563 -7.25 25.26 4.42
C ARG A 563 -8.23 25.49 3.29
N ALA A 564 -7.73 25.64 2.06
CA ALA A 564 -8.56 25.89 0.88
C ALA A 564 -9.65 24.83 0.71
N LEU A 565 -9.30 23.54 0.86
CA LEU A 565 -10.27 22.44 0.78
C LEU A 565 -11.33 22.50 1.89
N VAL A 566 -10.91 22.78 3.12
CA VAL A 566 -11.83 22.88 4.27
C VAL A 566 -12.74 24.10 4.14
N ASP A 567 -12.21 25.24 3.74
CA ASP A 567 -12.96 26.48 3.60
C ASP A 567 -13.95 26.36 2.43
N ALA A 568 -13.51 25.80 1.29
CA ALA A 568 -14.39 25.47 0.17
C ALA A 568 -15.54 24.54 0.61
N TRP A 569 -15.26 23.52 1.42
CA TRP A 569 -16.28 22.62 1.93
C TRP A 569 -17.24 23.29 2.92
N ARG A 570 -16.73 24.11 3.86
CA ARG A 570 -17.54 24.74 4.90
C ARG A 570 -18.51 25.77 4.34
N VAL A 571 -18.05 26.62 3.43
CA VAL A 571 -18.85 27.71 2.86
C VAL A 571 -19.78 27.21 1.77
N ALA A 572 -19.52 26.04 1.18
CA ALA A 572 -20.40 25.45 0.18
C ALA A 572 -21.79 25.09 0.74
N PRO A 573 -22.89 25.54 0.10
CA PRO A 573 -24.22 25.02 0.39
C PRO A 573 -24.27 23.51 0.09
N ILE A 574 -25.27 22.82 0.64
CA ILE A 574 -25.43 21.36 0.48
C ILE A 574 -25.37 20.95 -1.00
N ALA A 575 -26.04 21.70 -1.89
CA ALA A 575 -25.99 21.45 -3.34
C ALA A 575 -24.55 21.45 -3.90
N ARG A 576 -23.71 22.43 -3.52
CA ARG A 576 -22.30 22.46 -3.96
C ARG A 576 -21.45 21.36 -3.32
N ARG A 577 -21.73 20.97 -2.07
CA ARG A 577 -21.06 19.82 -1.44
C ARG A 577 -21.39 18.52 -2.17
N SER A 578 -22.65 18.36 -2.58
CA SER A 578 -23.05 17.23 -3.43
C SER A 578 -22.28 17.26 -4.75
N VAL A 579 -22.11 18.42 -5.39
CA VAL A 579 -21.25 18.56 -6.58
C VAL A 579 -19.81 18.14 -6.27
N TYR A 580 -19.19 18.61 -5.18
CA TYR A 580 -17.82 18.21 -4.84
C TYR A 580 -17.63 16.70 -4.61
N VAL A 581 -18.68 15.99 -4.18
CA VAL A 581 -18.65 14.53 -4.02
C VAL A 581 -18.98 13.83 -5.34
N LEU A 582 -19.96 14.32 -6.08
CA LEU A 582 -20.43 13.72 -7.32
C LEU A 582 -19.45 13.93 -8.47
N THR A 583 -18.81 15.09 -8.58
CA THR A 583 -17.83 15.38 -9.65
C THR A 583 -16.70 14.35 -9.72
N PRO A 584 -15.97 14.01 -8.64
CA PRO A 584 -14.95 12.97 -8.73
C PRO A 584 -15.55 11.58 -9.02
N LEU A 585 -16.75 11.26 -8.52
CA LEU A 585 -17.41 9.99 -8.85
C LEU A 585 -17.80 9.91 -10.34
N VAL A 586 -18.34 10.99 -10.90
CA VAL A 586 -18.65 11.12 -12.33
C VAL A 586 -17.37 11.07 -13.15
N ALA A 587 -16.31 11.75 -12.72
CA ALA A 587 -15.01 11.68 -13.39
C ALA A 587 -14.44 10.25 -13.40
N LEU A 588 -14.48 9.54 -12.26
CA LEU A 588 -14.09 8.13 -12.20
C LEU A 588 -14.94 7.26 -13.12
N PHE A 589 -16.26 7.48 -13.12
CA PHE A 589 -17.18 6.76 -13.99
C PHE A 589 -16.85 6.98 -15.47
N VAL A 590 -16.68 8.24 -15.89
CA VAL A 590 -16.34 8.62 -17.27
C VAL A 590 -14.98 8.06 -17.66
N THR A 591 -13.95 8.22 -16.81
CA THR A 591 -12.60 7.68 -17.07
C THR A 591 -12.62 6.18 -17.31
N GLY A 592 -13.42 5.42 -16.54
CA GLY A 592 -13.56 3.98 -16.77
C GLY A 592 -14.51 3.62 -17.92
N LEU A 593 -15.46 4.49 -18.27
CA LEU A 593 -16.38 4.26 -19.39
C LEU A 593 -15.69 4.39 -20.74
N VAL A 594 -14.79 5.38 -20.89
CA VAL A 594 -14.04 5.66 -22.14
C VAL A 594 -13.38 4.39 -22.72
N PRO A 595 -12.50 3.66 -22.01
CA PRO A 595 -11.83 2.47 -22.56
C PRO A 595 -12.76 1.26 -22.74
N ARG A 596 -14.04 1.35 -22.35
CA ARG A 596 -15.04 0.30 -22.55
C ARG A 596 -15.98 0.58 -23.72
N LEU A 597 -16.23 1.85 -24.03
CA LEU A 597 -16.96 2.26 -25.24
C LEU A 597 -16.11 2.15 -26.50
N ASP A 598 -14.81 2.40 -26.35
CA ASP A 598 -13.82 2.26 -27.42
C ASP A 598 -12.70 1.34 -26.92
N PRO A 599 -12.97 0.02 -26.87
CA PRO A 599 -11.98 -0.94 -26.40
C PRO A 599 -10.74 -0.88 -27.30
N PRO A 600 -9.52 -0.86 -26.74
CA PRO A 600 -8.33 -0.98 -27.57
C PRO A 600 -8.39 -2.31 -28.35
N PRO A 601 -7.77 -2.37 -29.53
CA PRO A 601 -7.66 -3.60 -30.31
C PRO A 601 -7.15 -4.76 -29.45
N PHE A 602 -7.61 -5.97 -29.78
CA PHE A 602 -7.15 -7.17 -29.08
C PHE A 602 -5.62 -7.26 -29.12
N ARG A 603 -5.05 -7.57 -27.95
CA ARG A 603 -3.63 -7.89 -27.79
C ARG A 603 -3.46 -8.98 -26.74
N ALA A 604 -2.85 -10.10 -27.10
CA ALA A 604 -2.66 -11.24 -26.20
C ALA A 604 -1.81 -10.87 -24.99
N ALA A 605 -0.72 -10.13 -25.17
CA ALA A 605 0.11 -9.62 -24.08
C ALA A 605 -0.45 -8.33 -23.45
N SER A 606 -1.72 -8.34 -23.04
CA SER A 606 -2.37 -7.22 -22.35
C SER A 606 -3.20 -7.69 -21.15
N GLU A 607 -3.60 -6.75 -20.26
CA GLU A 607 -4.47 -7.08 -19.11
C GLU A 607 -5.76 -7.79 -19.57
N ARG A 608 -6.36 -7.26 -20.64
CA ARG A 608 -7.57 -7.84 -21.23
C ARG A 608 -7.28 -9.20 -21.85
N GLY A 609 -6.21 -9.29 -22.64
CA GLY A 609 -5.77 -10.51 -23.31
C GLY A 609 -5.63 -11.68 -22.35
N VAL A 610 -4.79 -11.54 -21.31
CA VAL A 610 -4.61 -12.61 -20.32
C VAL A 610 -5.92 -12.96 -19.63
N ARG A 611 -6.72 -11.98 -19.21
CA ARG A 611 -7.97 -12.24 -18.46
C ARG A 611 -9.05 -12.93 -19.28
N SER A 612 -9.13 -12.61 -20.57
CA SER A 612 -10.06 -13.26 -21.51
C SER A 612 -9.56 -14.61 -22.01
N ALA A 613 -8.30 -14.97 -21.72
CA ALA A 613 -7.74 -16.23 -22.18
C ALA A 613 -8.34 -17.41 -21.41
N THR A 614 -8.75 -18.44 -22.14
CA THR A 614 -8.98 -19.78 -21.60
C THR A 614 -7.69 -20.57 -21.72
N VAL A 615 -7.12 -20.98 -20.59
CA VAL A 615 -5.86 -21.73 -20.55
C VAL A 615 -6.10 -23.17 -20.11
N LYS A 616 -5.45 -24.12 -20.80
CA LYS A 616 -5.49 -25.55 -20.48
C LYS A 616 -4.11 -26.17 -20.54
N LEU A 617 -3.86 -27.15 -19.67
CA LEU A 617 -2.73 -28.07 -19.73
C LEU A 617 -3.28 -29.47 -20.08
N ASP A 618 -3.07 -29.90 -21.31
CA ASP A 618 -3.80 -30.99 -21.95
C ASP A 618 -5.32 -30.78 -21.82
N HIS A 619 -5.99 -31.55 -20.97
CA HIS A 619 -7.42 -31.47 -20.68
C HIS A 619 -7.73 -30.79 -19.32
N ILE A 620 -6.69 -30.39 -18.57
CA ILE A 620 -6.81 -29.78 -17.25
C ILE A 620 -7.01 -28.26 -17.43
N PRO A 621 -8.12 -27.69 -16.93
CA PRO A 621 -8.34 -26.25 -16.99
C PRO A 621 -7.41 -25.51 -16.02
N CYS A 622 -7.01 -24.31 -16.41
CA CYS A 622 -6.20 -23.40 -15.61
C CYS A 622 -7.06 -22.19 -15.28
N ASP A 623 -7.94 -22.36 -14.30
CA ASP A 623 -9.02 -21.42 -13.99
C ASP A 623 -8.77 -20.61 -12.70
N PHE A 624 -7.51 -20.59 -12.24
CA PHE A 624 -7.05 -19.69 -11.19
C PHE A 624 -6.05 -18.67 -11.75
N LEU A 625 -6.44 -17.40 -11.77
CA LEU A 625 -5.58 -16.28 -12.16
C LEU A 625 -4.88 -15.74 -10.91
N ALA A 626 -3.58 -15.96 -10.79
CA ALA A 626 -2.76 -15.39 -9.72
C ALA A 626 -2.47 -13.92 -10.04
N TRP A 627 -3.32 -13.02 -9.55
CA TRP A 627 -3.26 -11.58 -9.81
C TRP A 627 -1.91 -10.95 -9.47
N GLU A 628 -1.20 -11.46 -8.46
CA GLU A 628 0.13 -11.01 -8.04
C GLU A 628 1.21 -11.12 -9.12
N HIS A 629 1.04 -12.08 -10.03
CA HIS A 629 1.96 -12.40 -11.12
C HIS A 629 1.33 -12.18 -12.50
N PHE A 630 0.00 -12.06 -12.53
CA PHE A 630 -0.83 -11.89 -13.69
C PHE A 630 -0.71 -13.05 -14.68
N ASN A 631 -0.89 -14.26 -14.16
CA ASN A 631 -0.75 -15.54 -14.86
C ASN A 631 -1.75 -16.59 -14.36
N TRP A 632 -2.13 -17.48 -15.27
CA TRP A 632 -3.01 -18.60 -15.01
C TRP A 632 -2.21 -19.77 -14.46
N GLU A 633 -2.63 -20.25 -13.29
CA GLU A 633 -2.09 -21.43 -12.65
C GLU A 633 -2.94 -22.66 -12.98
N CYS A 634 -2.29 -23.71 -13.45
CA CYS A 634 -2.91 -24.99 -13.74
C CYS A 634 -2.73 -25.92 -12.55
N ALA A 635 -3.49 -25.65 -11.49
CA ALA A 635 -3.76 -26.60 -10.42
C ALA A 635 -2.49 -27.29 -9.88
N THR A 636 -1.48 -26.51 -9.45
CA THR A 636 -0.18 -26.99 -8.92
C THR A 636 0.70 -27.84 -9.86
N PHE A 637 0.27 -28.10 -11.11
CA PHE A 637 1.15 -28.72 -12.12
C PHE A 637 2.26 -27.77 -12.57
N ASP A 638 2.03 -26.47 -12.37
CA ASP A 638 3.00 -25.41 -12.59
C ASP A 638 3.88 -25.25 -11.34
N ARG A 639 5.19 -25.05 -11.53
CA ARG A 639 6.14 -24.86 -10.43
C ARG A 639 6.70 -23.44 -10.46
N GLY A 640 6.18 -22.62 -9.54
CA GLY A 640 6.54 -21.21 -9.45
C GLY A 640 6.08 -20.41 -10.66
N VAL A 641 6.41 -19.11 -10.65
CA VAL A 641 5.88 -18.13 -11.59
C VAL A 641 6.20 -18.46 -13.05
N HIS A 642 7.33 -19.11 -13.33
CA HIS A 642 7.77 -19.50 -14.68
C HIS A 642 7.21 -20.87 -15.12
N GLY A 643 6.35 -21.49 -14.31
CA GLY A 643 5.54 -22.63 -14.71
C GLY A 643 4.18 -22.23 -15.26
N GLU A 644 3.71 -21.03 -14.97
CA GLU A 644 2.34 -20.56 -15.23
C GLU A 644 2.23 -19.88 -16.61
N VAL A 645 1.02 -19.47 -17.03
CA VAL A 645 0.80 -18.80 -18.33
C VAL A 645 0.32 -17.36 -18.13
N GLY A 646 1.06 -16.35 -18.58
CA GLY A 646 0.67 -14.94 -18.36
C GLY A 646 1.76 -13.92 -18.64
N LEU A 647 1.63 -12.70 -18.10
CA LEU A 647 2.62 -11.62 -18.32
C LEU A 647 3.84 -11.69 -17.39
N ILE A 648 3.79 -12.53 -16.35
CA ILE A 648 4.83 -12.68 -15.31
C ILE A 648 5.32 -11.32 -14.79
N THR A 649 4.39 -10.48 -14.33
CA THR A 649 4.69 -9.08 -13.98
C THR A 649 5.64 -8.92 -12.80
N SER A 650 5.80 -9.96 -11.98
CA SER A 650 6.68 -9.97 -10.81
C SER A 650 8.12 -10.38 -11.10
N ALA A 651 8.36 -11.05 -12.22
CA ALA A 651 9.66 -11.63 -12.59
C ALA A 651 9.86 -11.51 -14.11
N PRO A 652 9.83 -10.27 -14.65
CA PRO A 652 9.78 -10.04 -16.09
C PRO A 652 10.93 -10.75 -16.80
N LEU A 653 10.60 -11.37 -17.93
CA LEU A 653 11.54 -12.13 -18.72
C LEU A 653 12.26 -11.24 -19.73
N GLU A 654 13.50 -11.60 -20.05
CA GLU A 654 14.36 -10.89 -20.99
C GLU A 654 14.56 -11.68 -22.29
N VAL A 655 14.73 -10.93 -23.38
CA VAL A 655 15.13 -11.43 -24.70
C VAL A 655 16.27 -10.55 -25.19
N GLY A 656 17.46 -11.11 -25.34
CA GLY A 656 18.65 -10.35 -25.74
C GLY A 656 19.06 -9.30 -24.70
N GLY A 657 18.83 -9.57 -23.41
CA GLY A 657 19.11 -8.67 -22.30
C GLY A 657 18.15 -7.48 -22.18
N GLN A 658 16.98 -7.54 -22.84
CA GLN A 658 15.94 -6.53 -22.74
C GLN A 658 14.63 -7.15 -22.25
N SER A 659 13.95 -6.49 -21.32
CA SER A 659 12.64 -6.94 -20.84
C SER A 659 11.63 -7.00 -21.98
N ALA A 660 11.00 -8.17 -22.13
CA ALA A 660 10.01 -8.45 -23.17
C ALA A 660 8.62 -8.62 -22.54
N PRO A 661 7.72 -7.62 -22.60
CA PRO A 661 6.40 -7.67 -21.99
C PRO A 661 5.42 -8.49 -22.85
N MET A 662 5.71 -9.77 -23.01
CA MET A 662 4.97 -10.72 -23.83
C MET A 662 4.27 -11.76 -22.94
N LEU A 663 3.24 -12.43 -23.48
CA LEU A 663 2.58 -13.55 -22.82
C LEU A 663 3.53 -14.75 -22.78
N PHE A 664 3.94 -15.14 -21.59
CA PHE A 664 4.70 -16.36 -21.38
C PHE A 664 3.80 -17.59 -21.39
N VAL A 665 4.21 -18.59 -22.17
CA VAL A 665 3.55 -19.89 -22.29
C VAL A 665 4.59 -20.99 -22.05
N SER A 666 4.36 -21.81 -21.04
CA SER A 666 5.23 -22.95 -20.70
C SER A 666 4.54 -24.29 -20.97
N ALA A 667 5.32 -25.32 -21.28
CA ALA A 667 4.85 -26.69 -21.45
C ALA A 667 5.60 -27.64 -20.48
N PRO A 668 5.16 -27.73 -19.20
CA PRO A 668 5.82 -28.55 -18.20
C PRO A 668 5.60 -30.04 -18.47
N GLY A 669 6.62 -30.85 -18.21
CA GLY A 669 6.49 -32.31 -18.19
C GLY A 669 6.12 -32.98 -19.53
N GLY A 670 6.32 -32.30 -20.67
CA GLY A 670 5.97 -32.85 -21.99
C GLY A 670 4.48 -32.82 -22.31
N ARG A 671 3.71 -32.02 -21.57
CA ARG A 671 2.29 -31.77 -21.79
C ARG A 671 2.07 -30.63 -22.76
N THR A 672 0.90 -30.59 -23.37
CA THR A 672 0.52 -29.55 -24.32
C THR A 672 -0.15 -28.40 -23.58
N ARG A 673 0.30 -27.16 -23.80
CA ARG A 673 -0.39 -25.97 -23.30
C ARG A 673 -1.25 -25.38 -24.40
N THR A 674 -2.51 -25.10 -24.08
CA THR A 674 -3.43 -24.42 -25.00
C THR A 674 -3.86 -23.10 -24.38
N VAL A 675 -3.74 -22.02 -25.15
CA VAL A 675 -4.25 -20.68 -24.80
C VAL A 675 -5.22 -20.26 -25.88
N ARG A 676 -6.48 -20.03 -25.50
CA ARG A 676 -7.55 -19.69 -26.45
C ARG A 676 -8.23 -18.39 -26.07
N TRP A 677 -8.54 -17.59 -27.08
CA TRP A 677 -9.38 -16.40 -26.99
C TRP A 677 -10.56 -16.58 -27.91
N GLU A 678 -11.76 -16.35 -27.38
CA GLU A 678 -13.00 -16.51 -28.12
C GLU A 678 -13.63 -15.15 -28.40
N GLY A 679 -14.33 -15.04 -29.53
CA GLY A 679 -15.14 -13.86 -29.80
C GLY A 679 -14.34 -12.59 -30.10
N LEU A 680 -13.17 -12.72 -30.73
CA LEU A 680 -12.33 -11.58 -31.09
C LEU A 680 -12.91 -10.82 -32.28
N GLU A 681 -13.03 -9.50 -32.14
CA GLU A 681 -13.47 -8.62 -33.22
C GLU A 681 -12.23 -8.05 -33.96
N PRO A 682 -12.05 -8.32 -35.26
CA PRO A 682 -10.99 -7.73 -36.07
C PRO A 682 -11.21 -6.22 -36.25
N ALA A 683 -10.13 -5.45 -36.45
CA ALA A 683 -10.20 -3.99 -36.53
C ALA A 683 -10.75 -3.44 -37.88
N GLY A 684 -11.01 -4.31 -38.87
CA GLY A 684 -11.57 -3.93 -40.18
C GLY A 684 -11.52 -5.02 -41.26
N ASP A 685 -11.86 -4.66 -42.50
CA ASP A 685 -12.06 -5.59 -43.62
C ASP A 685 -10.76 -6.21 -44.22
N ASP A 686 -9.58 -5.63 -43.98
CA ASP A 686 -8.26 -6.16 -44.40
C ASP A 686 -7.34 -6.30 -43.17
N THR A 687 -7.86 -6.94 -42.12
CA THR A 687 -7.13 -7.13 -40.86
C THR A 687 -6.03 -8.17 -41.01
N GLU A 688 -4.84 -7.87 -40.50
CA GLU A 688 -3.73 -8.81 -40.40
C GLU A 688 -3.54 -9.29 -38.96
N LEU A 689 -3.46 -10.60 -38.74
CA LEU A 689 -3.00 -11.14 -37.46
C LEU A 689 -1.48 -11.05 -37.41
N VAL A 690 -0.96 -10.27 -36.47
CA VAL A 690 0.47 -10.20 -36.18
C VAL A 690 0.77 -11.02 -34.92
N LEU A 691 1.73 -11.93 -35.03
CA LEU A 691 2.20 -12.77 -33.93
C LEU A 691 3.70 -12.57 -33.75
N GLN A 692 4.11 -12.19 -32.54
CA GLN A 692 5.49 -12.17 -32.14
C GLN A 692 5.81 -13.35 -31.24
N THR A 693 6.97 -13.99 -31.48
CA THR A 693 7.47 -15.10 -30.67
C THR A 693 8.92 -14.91 -30.29
N ALA A 694 9.29 -15.31 -29.08
CA ALA A 694 10.67 -15.31 -28.62
C ALA A 694 10.92 -16.41 -27.57
N VAL A 695 12.17 -16.84 -27.45
CA VAL A 695 12.60 -17.72 -26.35
C VAL A 695 13.29 -16.84 -25.29
N PRO A 696 12.81 -16.83 -24.02
CA PRO A 696 13.44 -16.04 -22.96
C PRO A 696 14.88 -16.47 -22.69
N ASP A 697 15.75 -15.51 -22.36
CA ASP A 697 17.18 -15.73 -22.12
C ASP A 697 17.46 -16.76 -21.00
N ASP A 698 16.64 -16.75 -19.95
CA ASP A 698 16.78 -17.63 -18.78
C ASP A 698 15.93 -18.92 -18.87
N ALA A 699 15.32 -19.19 -20.01
CA ALA A 699 14.40 -20.31 -20.17
C ALA A 699 14.85 -21.29 -21.26
N ARG A 700 14.28 -22.50 -21.20
CA ARG A 700 14.58 -23.54 -22.19
C ARG A 700 13.68 -23.34 -23.42
N GLY A 701 14.29 -23.19 -24.59
CA GLY A 701 13.59 -23.15 -25.87
C GLY A 701 13.20 -24.52 -26.42
N GLY A 702 12.74 -24.56 -27.66
CA GLY A 702 12.32 -25.74 -28.40
C GLY A 702 10.82 -26.06 -28.31
N GLY A 703 10.39 -27.03 -29.11
CA GLY A 703 8.97 -27.40 -29.29
C GLY A 703 8.33 -26.71 -30.48
N THR A 704 7.00 -26.88 -30.60
CA THR A 704 6.21 -26.34 -31.70
C THR A 704 5.05 -25.51 -31.15
N LEU A 705 4.95 -24.26 -31.61
CA LEU A 705 3.79 -23.40 -31.37
C LEU A 705 2.90 -23.45 -32.61
N THR A 706 1.71 -24.04 -32.47
CA THR A 706 0.70 -24.08 -33.53
C THR A 706 -0.27 -22.92 -33.35
N VAL A 707 -0.46 -22.14 -34.41
CA VAL A 707 -1.39 -21.01 -34.44
C VAL A 707 -2.64 -21.45 -35.18
N ILE A 708 -3.77 -21.40 -34.50
CA ILE A 708 -5.06 -21.86 -35.00
C ILE A 708 -6.03 -20.68 -34.96
N LEU A 709 -6.70 -20.39 -36.08
CA LEU A 709 -7.73 -19.36 -36.19
C LEU A 709 -9.01 -20.02 -36.69
N ASP A 710 -10.11 -19.88 -35.95
CA ASP A 710 -11.41 -20.51 -36.25
C ASP A 710 -11.34 -22.02 -36.49
N GLY A 711 -10.41 -22.70 -35.82
CA GLY A 711 -10.18 -24.13 -35.95
C GLY A 711 -9.27 -24.52 -37.12
N GLU A 712 -8.87 -23.58 -37.98
CA GLU A 712 -7.90 -23.81 -39.06
C GLU A 712 -6.47 -23.49 -38.60
N THR A 713 -5.54 -24.42 -38.83
CA THR A 713 -4.12 -24.19 -38.54
C THR A 713 -3.53 -23.24 -39.57
N LEU A 714 -3.08 -22.06 -39.13
CA LEU A 714 -2.39 -21.08 -39.97
C LEU A 714 -0.92 -21.44 -40.16
N GLU A 715 -0.22 -21.75 -39.07
CA GLU A 715 1.21 -22.09 -39.08
C GLU A 715 1.58 -22.97 -37.88
N ALA A 716 2.59 -23.81 -38.05
CA ALA A 716 3.25 -24.54 -36.99
C ALA A 716 4.72 -24.05 -36.87
N ILE A 717 4.97 -23.18 -35.91
CA ILE A 717 6.26 -22.50 -35.71
C ILE A 717 7.17 -23.39 -34.88
N ALA A 718 8.33 -23.77 -35.43
CA ALA A 718 9.36 -24.52 -34.71
C ALA A 718 10.27 -23.53 -33.96
N LEU A 719 10.30 -23.64 -32.63
CA LEU A 719 11.07 -22.71 -31.80
C LEU A 719 12.54 -23.11 -31.68
N PRO A 720 13.47 -22.15 -31.58
CA PRO A 720 14.88 -22.45 -31.42
C PRO A 720 15.14 -23.19 -30.10
N MET A 721 16.05 -24.17 -30.14
CA MET A 721 16.39 -25.00 -28.97
C MET A 721 17.09 -24.22 -27.84
N ARG A 722 17.65 -23.06 -28.16
CA ARG A 722 18.34 -22.16 -27.23
C ARG A 722 17.87 -20.72 -27.48
N PRO A 723 17.87 -19.86 -26.45
CA PRO A 723 17.63 -18.43 -26.64
C PRO A 723 18.67 -17.86 -27.60
N ASP A 724 18.21 -17.09 -28.60
CA ASP A 724 19.05 -16.40 -29.58
C ASP A 724 18.96 -14.87 -29.45
N GLY A 725 18.20 -14.39 -28.47
CA GLY A 725 17.97 -12.98 -28.17
C GLY A 725 17.13 -12.25 -29.22
N ARG A 726 16.36 -12.96 -30.04
CA ARG A 726 15.54 -12.37 -31.12
C ARG A 726 14.05 -12.52 -30.86
N VAL A 727 13.31 -11.51 -31.32
CA VAL A 727 11.85 -11.56 -31.43
C VAL A 727 11.50 -11.77 -32.90
N GLU A 728 10.90 -12.92 -33.21
CA GLU A 728 10.41 -13.24 -34.55
C GLU A 728 9.00 -12.69 -34.72
N THR A 729 8.67 -12.18 -35.91
CA THR A 729 7.35 -11.62 -36.23
C THR A 729 6.76 -12.38 -37.40
N HIS A 730 5.57 -12.93 -37.20
CA HIS A 730 4.77 -13.66 -38.16
C HIS A 730 3.53 -12.83 -38.47
N ARG A 731 3.12 -12.85 -39.74
CA ARG A 731 2.09 -11.97 -40.29
C ARG A 731 1.15 -12.81 -41.14
N TYR A 732 -0.12 -12.84 -40.76
CA TYR A 732 -1.14 -13.66 -41.40
C TYR A 732 -2.28 -12.77 -41.89
N ARG A 733 -2.40 -12.66 -43.22
CA ARG A 733 -3.53 -11.98 -43.83
C ARG A 733 -4.77 -12.86 -43.73
N ILE A 734 -5.86 -12.33 -43.17
CA ILE A 734 -7.09 -13.07 -42.97
C ILE A 734 -8.00 -12.89 -44.20
N PRO A 735 -8.26 -13.94 -45.00
CA PRO A 735 -9.04 -13.80 -46.23
C PRO A 735 -10.53 -13.54 -45.97
N PHE A 736 -11.10 -12.55 -46.66
CA PHE A 736 -12.55 -12.30 -46.71
C PHE A 736 -13.25 -13.50 -47.40
N PRO A 737 -14.39 -14.05 -46.90
CA PRO A 737 -15.43 -13.43 -46.06
C PRO A 737 -15.40 -13.80 -44.56
N ILE A 738 -14.31 -14.42 -44.07
CA ILE A 738 -14.19 -14.88 -42.68
C ILE A 738 -14.24 -13.69 -41.69
N ALA A 739 -13.89 -12.48 -42.14
CA ALA A 739 -13.82 -11.26 -41.34
C ALA A 739 -15.15 -10.60 -40.90
N ALA A 740 -16.31 -11.14 -41.28
CA ALA A 740 -17.60 -10.49 -40.93
C ALA A 740 -18.15 -10.83 -39.52
N GLY A 741 -17.43 -11.64 -38.75
CA GLY A 741 -17.90 -12.14 -37.44
C GLY A 741 -16.78 -12.31 -36.40
N PRO A 742 -17.17 -12.59 -35.14
CA PRO A 742 -16.23 -12.92 -34.07
C PRO A 742 -15.35 -14.11 -34.45
N MET A 743 -14.05 -14.01 -34.17
CA MET A 743 -13.06 -15.06 -34.43
C MET A 743 -12.52 -15.67 -33.14
N ASP A 744 -12.10 -16.94 -33.22
CA ASP A 744 -11.43 -17.65 -32.16
C ASP A 744 -9.95 -17.84 -32.49
N LEU A 745 -9.05 -17.32 -31.64
CA LEU A 745 -7.61 -17.53 -31.75
C LEU A 745 -7.18 -18.57 -30.71
N GLU A 746 -6.50 -19.62 -31.16
CA GLU A 746 -5.92 -20.64 -30.30
C GLU A 746 -4.41 -20.79 -30.58
N LEU A 747 -3.63 -20.79 -29.49
CA LEU A 747 -2.22 -21.10 -29.49
C LEU A 747 -2.01 -22.43 -28.78
N ARG A 748 -1.50 -23.41 -29.52
CA ARG A 748 -1.20 -24.75 -28.99
C ARG A 748 0.31 -24.96 -28.95
N PHE A 749 0.86 -25.04 -27.75
CA PHE A 749 2.29 -25.19 -27.52
C PHE A 749 2.63 -26.60 -27.06
N GLU A 750 3.37 -27.32 -27.89
CA GLU A 750 3.80 -28.71 -27.68
C GLU A 750 5.31 -28.74 -27.44
N ALA A 751 5.74 -28.93 -26.18
CA ALA A 751 7.17 -29.01 -25.86
C ALA A 751 7.46 -29.80 -24.57
N ARG A 752 8.70 -30.25 -24.40
CA ARG A 752 9.16 -30.98 -23.20
C ARG A 752 9.96 -30.08 -22.28
N GLY A 753 9.26 -29.37 -21.38
CA GLY A 753 9.89 -28.49 -20.40
C GLY A 753 10.52 -27.26 -21.05
N SER A 754 9.90 -26.78 -22.13
CA SER A 754 10.28 -25.56 -22.83
C SER A 754 9.24 -24.47 -22.59
N SER A 755 9.58 -23.25 -23.00
CA SER A 755 8.73 -22.08 -22.89
C SER A 755 8.93 -21.11 -24.05
N VAL A 756 7.90 -20.32 -24.31
CA VAL A 756 7.88 -19.31 -25.36
C VAL A 756 7.21 -18.03 -24.83
N LEU A 757 7.71 -16.89 -25.27
CA LEU A 757 7.05 -15.61 -25.15
C LEU A 757 6.26 -15.36 -26.43
N VAL A 758 5.00 -14.96 -26.29
CA VAL A 758 4.09 -14.72 -27.39
C VAL A 758 3.38 -13.38 -27.23
N ASP A 759 3.20 -12.64 -28.30
CA ASP A 759 2.25 -11.52 -28.34
C ASP A 759 1.50 -11.56 -29.66
N ALA A 760 0.19 -11.38 -29.63
CA ALA A 760 -0.65 -11.50 -30.81
C ALA A 760 -1.66 -10.35 -30.83
N TRP A 761 -1.80 -9.68 -31.96
CA TRP A 761 -2.78 -8.60 -32.14
C TRP A 761 -3.23 -8.50 -33.59
N PHE A 762 -4.30 -7.75 -33.81
CA PHE A 762 -4.81 -7.44 -35.15
C PHE A 762 -4.35 -6.04 -35.56
N GLU A 763 -3.76 -5.89 -36.74
CA GLU A 763 -3.38 -4.61 -37.37
C GLU A 763 -4.34 -4.20 -38.48
#